data_AF-A0A939KDF4-F1
#
_entry.id   AF-A0A939KDF4-F1
#
_cell.length_a   1.000
_cell.length_b   1.000
_cell.length_c   1.000
_cell.angle_alpha   90.00
_cell.angle_beta   90.00
_cell.angle_gamma   90.00
#
_symmetry.space_group_name_H-M   'P 1'
#
loop_
_entity.id
_entity.type
_entity.pdbx_description
1 polymer ?
#
loop_
_entity_poly.entity_id
_entity_poly.type
_entity_poly.pdbx_seq_one_letter_code
_entity_poly.pdbx_strand_id
1 'polypeptide(L)'
;MKVVFYILAILIAYGSFYPFNFDLSVIDEARINALFDFNITRTTLSDTIANIVLFVPFGFLFLSTHRHNTKLSRIGLFVLYGFIYAFIIQVLQLWMPARLPWGGDAILNTIGFGLGYGFALALNNRFTASINLVSDIQKVSFAIGLGLIFMKLAPFAPSLDLGVLKDNIKHLIAHPEINAFWLFENTVTWLVAFYLLSQAKITALRNDKLFMLLSAVLTIKFFIVANQVNLSQLLGGVLAFVLWIKLRDYISPLLLFSALLLSVLGNAFYPFELREVAGSFNWLPFIGSLKGNVLLNILAVTKKLFLYAGLVWLLTLQTKRIGLSTILCSLAIFTSEYLQRFMTNSVSESTDAALVLFIGFILSRLSLNENESSISQNKSFNNPAPQVPYPSALSSYIPGLDGLRGIAALSVFIVHFQQFTHIGGQVGPFDFERWMVNGNTGVALFFTLSGFLLSIPFWRSYQTAKMPNIKRYFASRIVRIVPIYYLCFFGLIALKSFSGAEVNFNNIISHLFFLHNLKDYQVMSLNPPFWTLAVEVQFYILLPLIFFVISKLNSISSRLIVLIIMALSVVSYQLLMGSLESYTQWPITVPLIWPFGIELTSIKSAALKYSTLAHLPHFLIGVLAASLYLGKSKIKSANVAESLFWLSCIGLIAILATTIDTSLQIQYGRYNFPYVPLLLGLVVLTAPSTVLAKKLLELPILVWVGSISYGIYIFHYPIQKATLQGFKYASLDLDSNVALYAGISLLLTLFVSHLSFKIIEQPLMNWLKRRNPPVISQQTIVIENNVEPKSPNNKKSSRYPLLTLTAITGCGALAYFVYSSTSPASSIEQASWANDNYSVIFDHHAHTDYSDGSLPMSTLVEHAYFNGCDAMAITDHTNTLSSLTHEKLDTIESLRKAYPGLMILAGVEIGMLSYDQREHVNLLAHPNTERRLLPEILATLSDSVSIEKDQQDHFLIQRINQLNIPKTQIFTIYNHPSRKDIRKEENLDDLEKWNKNTPFIQAYAGAPGHQKNTPIGSYRDLFRTEDRWDPAISEVGGTWDKALAEGIKVWGAIASSDFHNANIDYYPCEFARIHVDVPSKDYAGLFAGLHAGTFWADHGKLLSAYNFSIELPNTGDVAKPGATITLPTDELLLTINANFKRNKAYKEDFIRFDVISNCGSEETQETRYYFPPGENKRQVFVPLSSNKKACYVRSRIVKETVKDNDLAAYSNPIMVKFK
;
A
#
# COMPACT_ATOMS: atom_id res chain seq x y z
N MET A 1 36.15 1.73 11.12
CA MET A 1 36.25 3.19 11.32
C MET A 1 35.59 3.99 10.21
N LYS A 2 35.97 3.88 8.92
CA LYS A 2 35.30 4.64 7.83
C LYS A 2 33.79 4.37 7.75
N VAL A 3 33.41 3.10 7.81
CA VAL A 3 32.00 2.70 7.84
C VAL A 3 31.27 3.26 9.07
N VAL A 4 31.87 3.15 10.27
CA VAL A 4 31.29 3.68 11.52
C VAL A 4 31.13 5.20 11.49
N PHE A 5 32.10 5.91 10.92
CA PHE A 5 32.03 7.36 10.70
C PHE A 5 30.86 7.74 9.79
N TYR A 6 30.67 7.04 8.66
CA TYR A 6 29.53 7.29 7.76
C TYR A 6 28.20 6.90 8.38
N ILE A 7 28.14 5.82 9.16
CA ILE A 7 26.93 5.45 9.92
C ILE A 7 26.58 6.56 10.92
N LEU A 8 27.56 7.06 11.67
CA LEU A 8 27.32 8.14 12.63
C LEU A 8 26.86 9.43 11.94
N ALA A 9 27.43 9.78 10.77
CA ALA A 9 26.91 10.88 9.95
C ALA A 9 25.44 10.64 9.56
N ILE A 10 25.11 9.45 9.07
CA ILE A 10 23.72 9.12 8.70
C ILE A 10 22.80 9.24 9.93
N LEU A 11 23.23 8.80 11.11
CA LEU A 11 22.45 8.90 12.35
C LEU A 11 22.25 10.34 12.82
N ILE A 12 23.27 11.19 12.74
CA ILE A 12 23.16 12.61 13.08
C ILE A 12 22.17 13.28 12.13
N ALA A 13 22.27 13.03 10.83
CA ALA A 13 21.30 13.53 9.84
C ALA A 13 19.88 12.99 10.11
N TYR A 14 19.76 11.69 10.37
CA TYR A 14 18.48 11.05 10.66
C TYR A 14 17.78 11.64 11.89
N GLY A 15 18.50 11.78 13.01
CA GLY A 15 17.97 12.39 14.23
C GLY A 15 17.60 13.86 14.03
N SER A 16 18.38 14.58 13.22
CA SER A 16 18.11 15.99 12.90
C SER A 16 16.87 16.17 12.01
N PHE A 17 16.51 15.17 11.21
CA PHE A 17 15.38 15.25 10.28
C PHE A 17 14.13 14.52 10.73
N TYR A 18 14.17 13.73 11.81
CA TYR A 18 12.97 13.07 12.34
C TYR A 18 11.92 14.11 12.81
N PRO A 19 10.61 13.95 12.47
CA PRO A 19 9.93 12.81 11.83
C PRO A 19 9.83 12.84 10.29
N PHE A 20 10.70 13.58 9.61
CA PHE A 20 10.78 13.73 8.14
C PHE A 20 9.57 14.41 7.50
N ASN A 21 8.94 15.34 8.24
CA ASN A 21 7.84 16.15 7.71
C ASN A 21 8.40 17.38 6.99
N PHE A 22 8.59 17.28 5.67
CA PHE A 22 9.09 18.36 4.83
C PHE A 22 7.96 19.04 4.05
N ASP A 23 7.91 20.38 4.08
CA ASP A 23 6.95 21.22 3.38
C ASP A 23 7.67 22.34 2.63
N LEU A 24 7.54 22.34 1.30
CA LEU A 24 8.16 23.33 0.41
C LEU A 24 7.51 24.72 0.53
N SER A 25 6.30 24.82 1.08
CA SER A 25 5.54 26.06 1.19
C SER A 25 5.86 26.89 2.44
N VAL A 26 6.63 26.33 3.38
CA VAL A 26 6.84 26.89 4.73
C VAL A 26 8.06 27.83 4.82
N ILE A 27 8.83 28.02 3.75
CA ILE A 27 9.96 28.96 3.77
C ILE A 27 9.44 30.40 3.91
N ASP A 28 9.86 31.07 4.96
CA ASP A 28 9.65 32.50 5.20
C ASP A 28 10.97 33.23 5.49
N GLU A 29 10.91 34.56 5.49
CA GLU A 29 12.07 35.43 5.71
C GLU A 29 12.65 35.26 7.13
N ALA A 30 11.82 34.94 8.14
CA ALA A 30 12.26 34.75 9.51
C ALA A 30 13.13 33.50 9.69
N ARG A 31 12.78 32.38 9.05
CA ARG A 31 13.56 31.13 9.04
C ARG A 31 14.89 31.29 8.32
N ILE A 32 14.90 32.03 7.20
CA ILE A 32 16.15 32.35 6.48
C ILE A 32 17.05 33.22 7.37
N ASN A 33 16.49 34.23 8.03
CA ASN A 33 17.26 35.10 8.93
C ASN A 33 17.82 34.32 10.13
N ALA A 34 17.05 33.39 10.71
CA ALA A 34 17.50 32.53 11.80
C ALA A 34 18.66 31.59 11.38
N LEU A 35 18.63 31.06 10.16
CA LEU A 35 19.71 30.22 9.61
C LEU A 35 21.06 30.96 9.56
N PHE A 36 21.04 32.28 9.37
CA PHE A 36 22.23 33.14 9.36
C PHE A 36 22.50 33.87 10.69
N ASP A 37 21.71 33.61 11.75
CA ASP A 37 22.01 34.07 13.10
C ASP A 37 23.00 33.11 13.79
N PHE A 38 24.24 33.57 13.95
CA PHE A 38 25.36 32.82 14.51
C PHE A 38 25.63 33.14 16.00
N ASN A 39 24.74 33.88 16.66
CA ASN A 39 24.99 34.34 18.03
C ASN A 39 24.72 33.28 19.10
N ILE A 40 25.75 32.52 19.47
CA ILE A 40 25.68 31.45 20.48
C ILE A 40 25.32 31.90 21.91
N THR A 41 25.24 33.21 22.22
CA THR A 41 24.85 33.65 23.57
C THR A 41 23.34 33.60 23.82
N ARG A 42 22.54 33.32 22.79
CA ARG A 42 21.07 33.26 22.84
C ARG A 42 20.52 31.85 23.14
N THR A 43 21.37 30.83 23.22
CA THR A 43 20.94 29.43 23.42
C THR A 43 20.85 29.05 24.90
N THR A 44 20.03 28.04 25.20
CA THR A 44 19.92 27.51 26.56
C THR A 44 21.15 26.64 26.90
N LEU A 45 21.45 26.47 28.19
CA LEU A 45 22.54 25.60 28.63
C LEU A 45 22.34 24.15 28.15
N SER A 46 21.08 23.67 28.14
CA SER A 46 20.71 22.33 27.68
C SER A 46 21.02 22.17 26.18
N ASP A 47 20.59 23.12 25.35
CA ASP A 47 20.80 23.07 23.90
C ASP A 47 22.28 23.21 23.53
N THR A 48 23.02 24.03 24.29
CA THR A 48 24.47 24.19 24.15
C THR A 48 25.19 22.85 24.36
N ILE A 49 24.87 22.16 25.45
CA ILE A 49 25.49 20.88 25.79
C ILE A 49 25.12 19.81 24.76
N ALA A 50 23.85 19.75 24.33
CA ALA A 50 23.37 18.78 23.36
C ALA A 50 24.10 18.90 22.00
N ASN A 51 24.17 20.10 21.43
CA ASN A 51 24.82 20.33 20.14
C ASN A 51 26.34 20.02 20.19
N ILE A 52 27.01 20.33 21.30
CA ILE A 52 28.43 20.01 21.46
C ILE A 52 28.64 18.50 21.59
N VAL A 53 27.94 17.85 22.51
CA VAL A 53 28.17 16.42 22.85
C VAL A 53 27.83 15.51 21.66
N LEU A 54 26.82 15.85 20.85
CA LEU A 54 26.41 15.05 19.69
C LEU A 54 27.54 14.88 18.66
N PHE A 55 28.32 15.93 18.45
CA PHE A 55 29.36 15.96 17.43
C PHE A 55 30.75 15.53 17.93
N VAL A 56 30.94 15.36 19.25
CA VAL A 56 32.21 14.84 19.82
C VAL A 56 32.59 13.46 19.28
N PRO A 57 31.72 12.44 19.27
CA PRO A 57 32.04 11.14 18.65
C PRO A 57 32.34 11.26 17.15
N PHE A 58 31.68 12.21 16.46
CA PHE A 58 31.84 12.42 15.03
C PHE A 58 33.22 12.99 14.69
N GLY A 59 33.68 14.00 15.42
CA GLY A 59 35.03 14.53 15.33
C GLY A 59 36.12 13.51 15.70
N PHE A 60 35.84 12.70 16.73
CA PHE A 60 36.76 11.65 17.17
C PHE A 60 37.02 10.59 16.10
N LEU A 61 35.95 10.10 15.46
CA LEU A 61 36.03 9.10 14.39
C LEU A 61 36.61 9.66 13.08
N PHE A 62 36.48 10.96 12.85
CA PHE A 62 37.02 11.62 11.66
C PHE A 62 38.54 11.49 11.56
N LEU A 63 39.29 11.74 12.65
CA LEU A 63 40.75 11.55 12.67
C LEU A 63 41.14 10.09 12.39
N SER A 64 40.38 9.15 12.96
CA SER A 64 40.62 7.70 12.82
C SER A 64 40.43 7.20 11.38
N THR A 65 39.78 7.98 10.52
CA THR A 65 39.49 7.62 9.12
C THR A 65 40.39 8.33 8.10
N HIS A 66 40.99 9.47 8.48
CA HIS A 66 41.80 10.34 7.63
C HIS A 66 43.24 10.52 8.16
N ARG A 67 43.78 9.49 8.82
CA ARG A 67 45.06 9.40 9.56
C ARG A 67 46.33 9.98 8.88
N HIS A 68 46.31 10.44 7.64
CA HIS A 68 47.50 10.74 6.84
C HIS A 68 47.94 12.22 6.78
N ASN A 69 47.35 13.16 7.53
CA ASN A 69 47.84 14.55 7.48
C ASN A 69 47.46 15.39 8.71
N THR A 70 48.30 15.38 9.75
CA THR A 70 48.13 16.09 11.03
C THR A 70 48.79 17.47 11.09
N LYS A 71 49.14 18.09 9.94
CA LYS A 71 49.72 19.45 9.93
C LYS A 71 48.70 20.46 10.46
N LEU A 72 49.15 21.36 11.34
CA LEU A 72 48.35 22.41 11.99
C LEU A 72 47.55 23.25 10.98
N SER A 73 48.09 23.46 9.77
CA SER A 73 47.46 24.19 8.67
C SER A 73 46.20 23.52 8.09
N ARG A 74 45.91 22.26 8.43
CA ARG A 74 44.71 21.53 7.97
C ARG A 74 43.62 21.40 9.04
N ILE A 75 43.88 21.84 10.27
CA ILE A 75 42.85 21.90 11.32
C ILE A 75 41.70 22.82 10.87
N GLY A 76 42.01 23.94 10.23
CA GLY A 76 41.00 24.83 9.63
C GLY A 76 40.12 24.16 8.57
N LEU A 77 40.70 23.29 7.72
CA LEU A 77 39.95 22.51 6.73
C LEU A 77 39.02 21.47 7.37
N PHE A 78 39.36 20.95 8.55
CA PHE A 78 38.54 19.98 9.27
C PHE A 78 37.42 20.63 10.08
N VAL A 79 37.70 21.75 10.72
CA VAL A 79 36.68 22.61 11.34
C VAL A 79 35.69 23.07 10.27
N LEU A 80 36.18 23.45 9.08
CA LEU A 80 35.35 23.79 7.93
C LEU A 80 34.50 22.61 7.46
N TYR A 81 35.03 21.38 7.46
CA TYR A 81 34.25 20.19 7.10
C TYR A 81 33.12 19.92 8.11
N GLY A 82 33.41 20.00 9.42
CA GLY A 82 32.42 19.88 10.47
C GLY A 82 31.32 20.94 10.36
N PHE A 83 31.72 22.18 10.07
CA PHE A 83 30.80 23.28 9.83
C PHE A 83 29.94 23.09 8.59
N ILE A 84 30.54 22.75 7.43
CA ILE A 84 29.78 22.50 6.19
C ILE A 84 28.73 21.43 6.42
N TYR A 85 29.10 20.33 7.08
CA TYR A 85 28.18 19.25 7.35
C TYR A 85 27.04 19.66 8.30
N ALA A 86 27.36 20.34 9.41
CA ALA A 86 26.36 20.85 10.33
C ALA A 86 25.44 21.91 9.67
N PHE A 87 26.01 22.79 8.85
CA PHE A 87 25.27 23.84 8.15
C PHE A 87 24.35 23.26 7.06
N ILE A 88 24.76 22.23 6.33
CA ILE A 88 23.89 21.52 5.37
C ILE A 88 22.66 20.93 6.09
N ILE A 89 22.83 20.41 7.31
CA ILE A 89 21.70 19.93 8.11
C ILE A 89 20.73 21.08 8.42
N GLN A 90 21.24 22.24 8.84
CA GLN A 90 20.42 23.42 9.13
C GLN A 90 19.70 23.96 7.88
N VAL A 91 20.38 24.00 6.73
CA VAL A 91 19.76 24.37 5.44
C VAL A 91 18.60 23.44 5.10
N LEU A 92 18.79 22.13 5.25
CA LEU A 92 17.74 21.14 4.96
C LEU A 92 16.55 21.25 5.93
N GLN A 93 16.76 21.74 7.15
CA GLN A 93 15.68 22.00 8.11
C GLN A 93 14.82 23.22 7.79
N LEU A 94 15.20 24.09 6.83
CA LEU A 94 14.34 25.19 6.36
C LEU A 94 12.94 24.71 5.95
N TRP A 95 12.88 23.52 5.37
CA TRP A 95 11.66 22.89 4.89
C TRP A 95 10.93 22.07 5.95
N MET A 96 11.33 22.13 7.23
CA MET A 96 10.68 21.35 8.29
C MET A 96 9.79 22.25 9.16
N PRO A 97 8.45 22.08 9.16
CA PRO A 97 7.55 22.94 9.94
C PRO A 97 7.81 22.86 11.44
N ALA A 98 8.12 21.67 11.94
CA ALA A 98 8.35 21.38 13.37
C ALA A 98 9.75 21.76 13.89
N ARG A 99 10.63 22.30 13.04
CA ARG A 99 12.00 22.71 13.41
C ARG A 99 12.25 24.14 12.96
N LEU A 100 12.95 24.90 13.79
CA LEU A 100 13.47 26.22 13.43
C LEU A 100 14.98 26.05 13.17
N PRO A 101 15.47 26.23 11.93
CA PRO A 101 16.90 26.15 11.66
C PRO A 101 17.61 27.36 12.26
N TRP A 102 18.80 27.14 12.83
CA TRP A 102 19.56 28.21 13.48
C TRP A 102 21.07 28.11 13.21
N GLY A 103 21.68 29.22 12.80
CA GLY A 103 23.11 29.26 12.47
C GLY A 103 24.01 28.97 13.67
N GLY A 104 23.59 29.36 14.87
CA GLY A 104 24.30 29.08 16.13
C GLY A 104 24.47 27.58 16.41
N ASP A 105 23.52 26.73 16.01
CA ASP A 105 23.63 25.27 16.14
C ASP A 105 24.77 24.73 15.27
N ALA A 106 24.96 25.28 14.06
CA ALA A 106 26.08 24.88 13.21
C ALA A 106 27.45 25.19 13.87
N ILE A 107 27.55 26.29 14.63
CA ILE A 107 28.75 26.64 15.40
C ILE A 107 28.95 25.68 16.57
N LEU A 108 27.92 25.43 17.38
CA LEU A 108 28.01 24.54 18.54
C LEU A 108 28.36 23.09 18.14
N ASN A 109 27.76 22.59 17.07
CA ASN A 109 28.10 21.30 16.47
C ASN A 109 29.56 21.26 15.98
N THR A 110 30.05 22.36 15.40
CA THR A 110 31.45 22.49 14.97
C THR A 110 32.42 22.49 16.15
N ILE A 111 32.06 23.11 17.27
CA ILE A 111 32.84 23.07 18.53
C ILE A 111 32.91 21.62 19.05
N GLY A 112 31.78 20.92 19.08
CA GLY A 112 31.71 19.49 19.43
C GLY A 112 32.62 18.62 18.55
N PHE A 113 32.56 18.83 17.24
CA PHE A 113 33.43 18.16 16.28
C PHE A 113 34.91 18.44 16.55
N GLY A 114 35.28 19.70 16.83
CA GLY A 114 36.64 20.10 17.19
C GLY A 114 37.14 19.43 18.47
N LEU A 115 36.31 19.40 19.53
CA LEU A 115 36.62 18.72 20.79
C LEU A 115 36.85 17.23 20.58
N GLY A 116 35.97 16.56 19.84
CA GLY A 116 36.11 15.16 19.48
C GLY A 116 37.41 14.85 18.74
N TYR A 117 37.75 15.68 17.75
CA TYR A 117 39.00 15.59 17.01
C TYR A 117 40.23 15.78 17.91
N GLY A 118 40.18 16.75 18.84
CA GLY A 118 41.21 16.99 19.85
C GLY A 118 41.40 15.80 20.79
N PHE A 119 40.31 15.22 21.29
CA PHE A 119 40.35 13.98 22.08
C PHE A 119 40.97 12.82 21.30
N ALA A 120 40.65 12.68 20.00
CA ALA A 120 41.26 11.67 19.16
C ALA A 120 42.76 11.91 18.98
N LEU A 121 43.21 13.15 18.79
CA LEU A 121 44.65 13.47 18.70
C LEU A 121 45.39 13.08 19.98
N ALA A 122 44.83 13.42 21.15
CA ALA A 122 45.41 13.06 22.45
C ALA A 122 45.53 11.53 22.64
N LEU A 123 44.56 10.76 22.13
CA LEU A 123 44.51 9.30 22.27
C LEU A 123 45.27 8.55 21.15
N ASN A 124 45.40 9.13 19.95
CA ASN A 124 46.01 8.47 18.79
C ASN A 124 47.52 8.20 18.97
N ASN A 125 48.19 8.93 19.88
CA ASN A 125 49.58 8.64 20.29
C ASN A 125 49.74 7.32 21.08
N ARG A 126 48.65 6.63 21.43
CA ARG A 126 48.69 5.33 22.14
C ARG A 126 48.01 4.17 21.39
N PHE A 127 47.34 4.42 20.24
CA PHE A 127 46.30 3.52 19.72
C PHE A 127 46.36 3.29 18.18
N THR A 128 47.53 3.01 17.63
CA THR A 128 47.66 2.62 16.21
C THR A 128 47.76 1.10 16.05
N ALA A 129 46.62 0.41 16.10
CA ALA A 129 46.49 -0.94 15.54
C ALA A 129 45.57 -0.89 14.32
N SER A 130 46.12 -1.11 13.13
CA SER A 130 45.36 -1.24 11.88
C SER A 130 44.62 -2.57 11.86
N ILE A 131 43.30 -2.54 11.65
CA ILE A 131 42.48 -3.73 11.46
C ILE A 131 42.83 -4.34 10.09
N ASN A 132 43.63 -5.41 10.07
CA ASN A 132 43.89 -6.21 8.87
C ASN A 132 43.02 -7.48 8.91
N LEU A 133 41.89 -7.47 8.20
CA LEU A 133 41.04 -8.65 8.00
C LEU A 133 41.57 -9.41 6.78
N VAL A 134 42.19 -10.57 7.01
CA VAL A 134 42.95 -11.31 5.98
C VAL A 134 42.08 -12.34 5.26
N SER A 135 41.20 -13.06 5.97
CA SER A 135 40.33 -14.09 5.36
C SER A 135 38.86 -13.65 5.26
N ASP A 136 38.11 -14.26 4.34
CA ASP A 136 36.67 -13.98 4.19
C ASP A 136 35.89 -14.43 5.43
N ILE A 137 36.35 -15.49 6.11
CA ILE A 137 35.80 -15.92 7.40
C ILE A 137 35.89 -14.78 8.44
N GLN A 138 37.01 -14.07 8.49
CA GLN A 138 37.21 -12.94 9.41
C GLN A 138 36.32 -11.75 9.03
N LYS A 139 36.16 -11.46 7.73
CA LYS A 139 35.31 -10.37 7.25
C LYS A 139 33.84 -10.61 7.60
N VAL A 140 33.35 -11.83 7.35
CA VAL A 140 31.96 -12.21 7.65
C VAL A 140 31.73 -12.22 9.16
N SER A 141 32.63 -12.82 9.95
CA SER A 141 32.51 -12.82 11.42
C SER A 141 32.51 -11.40 12.00
N PHE A 142 33.40 -10.54 11.49
CA PHE A 142 33.46 -9.14 11.91
C PHE A 142 32.19 -8.37 11.57
N ALA A 143 31.64 -8.56 10.36
CA ALA A 143 30.42 -7.90 9.92
C ALA A 143 29.20 -8.31 10.76
N ILE A 144 29.02 -9.61 11.01
CA ILE A 144 27.93 -10.12 11.84
C ILE A 144 28.10 -9.66 13.29
N GLY A 145 29.30 -9.77 13.86
CA GLY A 145 29.61 -9.33 15.21
C GLY A 145 29.34 -7.83 15.40
N LEU A 146 29.78 -6.98 14.47
CA LEU A 146 29.50 -5.55 14.51
C LEU A 146 28.01 -5.25 14.36
N GLY A 147 27.31 -5.98 13.50
CA GLY A 147 25.86 -5.88 13.35
C GLY A 147 25.09 -6.21 14.64
N LEU A 148 25.48 -7.28 15.34
CA LEU A 148 24.89 -7.64 16.63
C LEU A 148 25.12 -6.57 17.71
N ILE A 149 26.31 -5.96 17.75
CA ILE A 149 26.60 -4.81 18.62
C ILE A 149 25.73 -3.62 18.27
N PHE A 150 25.62 -3.31 16.97
CA PHE A 150 24.81 -2.19 16.50
C PHE A 150 23.35 -2.37 16.92
N MET A 151 22.78 -3.57 16.78
CA MET A 151 21.40 -3.85 17.19
C MET A 151 21.11 -3.63 18.68
N LYS A 152 22.13 -3.57 19.56
CA LYS A 152 21.93 -3.22 20.98
C LYS A 152 21.56 -1.75 21.20
N LEU A 153 21.69 -0.91 20.17
CA LEU A 153 21.32 0.51 20.15
C LEU A 153 19.99 0.79 19.44
N ALA A 154 19.20 -0.23 19.10
CA ALA A 154 17.84 -0.01 18.56
C ALA A 154 16.87 0.45 19.68
N PRO A 155 15.88 1.32 19.41
CA PRO A 155 15.62 2.03 18.14
C PRO A 155 16.67 3.12 17.90
N PHE A 156 17.22 3.26 16.69
CA PHE A 156 18.39 4.12 16.39
C PHE A 156 18.09 5.64 16.40
N ALA A 157 17.48 6.13 17.48
CA ALA A 157 17.06 7.52 17.68
C ALA A 157 17.78 8.11 18.90
N PRO A 158 19.08 8.39 18.80
CA PRO A 158 19.79 9.05 19.89
C PRO A 158 19.23 10.47 20.11
N SER A 159 18.95 10.81 21.36
CA SER A 159 18.61 12.15 21.85
C SER A 159 19.47 12.48 23.06
N LEU A 160 20.05 13.68 23.04
CA LEU A 160 20.80 14.22 24.18
C LEU A 160 19.92 15.10 25.08
N ASP A 161 18.60 15.04 24.89
CA ASP A 161 17.64 15.63 25.82
C ASP A 161 17.83 15.01 27.21
N LEU A 162 18.16 15.85 28.19
CA LEU A 162 18.27 15.43 29.59
C LEU A 162 16.95 14.88 30.13
N GLY A 163 15.81 15.24 29.52
CA GLY A 163 14.51 14.61 29.74
C GLY A 163 14.53 13.12 29.41
N VAL A 164 15.05 12.74 28.23
CA VAL A 164 15.17 11.33 27.82
C VAL A 164 16.12 10.55 28.74
N LEU A 165 17.26 11.15 29.11
CA LEU A 165 18.16 10.55 30.10
C LEU A 165 17.46 10.35 31.44
N LYS A 166 16.77 11.38 31.93
CA LYS A 166 16.03 11.36 33.20
C LYS A 166 14.91 10.33 33.18
N ASP A 167 14.18 10.21 32.09
CA ASP A 167 13.08 9.26 31.93
C ASP A 167 13.60 7.82 31.86
N ASN A 168 14.70 7.57 31.15
CA ASN A 168 15.33 6.24 31.12
C ASN A 168 15.91 5.84 32.48
N ILE A 169 16.46 6.79 33.25
CA ILE A 169 16.90 6.55 34.63
C ILE A 169 15.70 6.31 35.56
N LYS A 170 14.65 7.12 35.46
CA LYS A 170 13.40 6.94 36.24
C LYS A 170 12.76 5.59 35.97
N HIS A 171 12.70 5.17 34.71
CA HIS A 171 12.15 3.87 34.33
C HIS A 171 12.95 2.72 34.96
N LEU A 172 14.28 2.81 34.95
CA LEU A 172 15.15 1.81 35.59
C LEU A 172 14.92 1.73 37.11
N ILE A 173 14.70 2.87 37.76
CA ILE A 173 14.41 2.94 39.20
C ILE A 173 13.00 2.42 39.51
N ALA A 174 12.01 2.75 38.67
CA ALA A 174 10.61 2.36 38.85
C ALA A 174 10.36 0.87 38.61
N HIS A 175 11.16 0.22 37.75
CA HIS A 175 11.01 -1.20 37.40
C HIS A 175 12.31 -1.99 37.62
N PRO A 176 12.70 -2.25 38.88
CA PRO A 176 13.96 -2.93 39.22
C PRO A 176 13.90 -4.47 39.02
N GLU A 177 12.92 -4.98 38.28
CA GLU A 177 12.75 -6.42 38.08
C GLU A 177 13.77 -6.97 37.08
N ILE A 178 14.30 -8.15 37.39
CA ILE A 178 15.19 -8.90 36.50
C ILE A 178 14.41 -10.07 35.92
N ASN A 179 14.01 -9.96 34.66
CA ASN A 179 13.45 -11.07 33.93
C ASN A 179 14.57 -12.02 33.46
N ALA A 180 14.50 -13.28 33.88
CA ALA A 180 15.52 -14.30 33.63
C ALA A 180 15.72 -14.59 32.14
N PHE A 181 14.63 -14.65 31.35
CA PHE A 181 14.72 -14.88 29.91
C PHE A 181 15.42 -13.72 29.19
N TRP A 182 15.04 -12.47 29.49
CA TRP A 182 15.69 -11.30 28.91
C TRP A 182 17.14 -11.15 29.34
N LEU A 183 17.50 -11.54 30.57
CA LEU A 183 18.87 -11.59 31.03
C LEU A 183 19.69 -12.62 30.23
N PHE A 184 19.13 -13.82 30.01
CA PHE A 184 19.73 -14.87 29.21
C PHE A 184 19.94 -14.44 27.75
N GLU A 185 18.91 -13.92 27.07
CA GLU A 185 19.01 -13.43 25.68
C GLU A 185 20.10 -12.37 25.54
N ASN A 186 20.14 -11.39 26.46
CA ASN A 186 21.13 -10.33 26.39
C ASN A 186 22.54 -10.87 26.62
N THR A 187 22.71 -11.79 27.57
CA THR A 187 24.01 -12.43 27.85
C THR A 187 24.54 -13.20 26.65
N VAL A 188 23.70 -14.05 26.05
CA VAL A 188 24.07 -14.88 24.90
C VAL A 188 24.43 -14.04 23.68
N THR A 189 23.61 -13.05 23.35
CA THR A 189 23.83 -12.19 22.18
C THR A 189 25.11 -11.33 22.30
N TRP A 190 25.45 -10.86 23.52
CA TRP A 190 26.74 -10.21 23.79
C TRP A 190 27.92 -11.19 23.66
N LEU A 191 27.81 -12.41 24.20
CA LEU A 191 28.84 -13.45 24.07
C LEU A 191 29.11 -13.82 22.61
N VAL A 192 28.06 -13.99 21.81
CA VAL A 192 28.18 -14.25 20.37
C VAL A 192 28.88 -13.10 19.66
N ALA A 193 28.51 -11.85 19.98
CA ALA A 193 29.17 -10.68 19.39
C ALA A 193 30.66 -10.62 19.76
N PHE A 194 31.02 -10.84 21.04
CA PHE A 194 32.41 -10.90 21.47
C PHE A 194 33.20 -12.02 20.78
N TYR A 195 32.62 -13.21 20.67
CA TYR A 195 33.25 -14.33 19.98
C TYR A 195 33.50 -14.01 18.50
N LEU A 196 32.49 -13.55 17.76
CA LEU A 196 32.62 -13.25 16.33
C LEU A 196 33.59 -12.09 16.05
N LEU A 197 33.60 -11.07 16.92
CA LEU A 197 34.57 -9.99 16.86
C LEU A 197 35.99 -10.46 17.19
N SER A 198 36.15 -11.45 18.06
CA SER A 198 37.46 -12.04 18.38
C SER A 198 38.01 -12.97 17.29
N GLN A 199 37.13 -13.55 16.45
CA GLN A 199 37.53 -14.38 15.31
C GLN A 199 38.21 -13.58 14.20
N ALA A 200 37.87 -12.29 14.09
CA ALA A 200 38.72 -11.35 13.40
C ALA A 200 40.03 -11.26 14.19
N LYS A 201 41.12 -11.92 13.73
CA LYS A 201 42.47 -11.89 14.33
C LYS A 201 43.07 -10.47 14.27
N ILE A 202 42.40 -9.55 14.94
CA ILE A 202 42.79 -8.17 15.13
C ILE A 202 43.57 -8.20 16.44
N THR A 203 44.89 -8.06 16.36
CA THR A 203 45.78 -7.84 17.52
C THR A 203 45.31 -6.70 18.44
N ALA A 204 44.38 -5.86 17.96
CA ALA A 204 43.74 -4.77 18.68
C ALA A 204 42.61 -5.19 19.64
N LEU A 205 41.80 -6.23 19.42
CA LEU A 205 40.62 -6.51 20.28
C LEU A 205 41.01 -7.34 21.52
N ARG A 206 41.79 -6.73 22.41
CA ARG A 206 42.04 -7.23 23.77
C ARG A 206 40.79 -6.97 24.65
N ASN A 207 40.72 -7.62 25.82
CA ASN A 207 39.55 -7.56 26.72
C ASN A 207 39.22 -6.11 27.15
N ASP A 208 40.22 -5.23 27.24
CA ASP A 208 40.07 -3.79 27.48
C ASP A 208 39.20 -3.09 26.41
N LYS A 209 39.35 -3.44 25.12
CA LYS A 209 38.57 -2.82 24.04
C LYS A 209 37.16 -3.37 23.94
N LEU A 210 36.97 -4.65 24.25
CA LEU A 210 35.63 -5.23 24.39
C LEU A 210 34.89 -4.60 25.57
N PHE A 211 35.60 -4.34 26.68
CA PHE A 211 35.05 -3.60 27.83
C PHE A 211 34.68 -2.16 27.47
N MET A 212 35.55 -1.44 26.76
CA MET A 212 35.25 -0.08 26.28
C MET A 212 34.04 -0.07 25.35
N LEU A 213 33.94 -1.04 24.44
CA LEU A 213 32.80 -1.18 23.52
C LEU A 213 31.51 -1.45 24.28
N LEU A 214 31.52 -2.40 25.21
CA LEU A 214 30.39 -2.69 26.08
C LEU A 214 29.96 -1.44 26.86
N SER A 215 30.90 -0.79 27.53
CA SER A 215 30.65 0.42 28.33
C SER A 215 30.07 1.54 27.48
N ALA A 216 30.62 1.76 26.28
CA ALA A 216 30.12 2.77 25.35
C ALA A 216 28.68 2.47 24.90
N VAL A 217 28.39 1.22 24.51
CA VAL A 217 27.04 0.84 24.08
C VAL A 217 26.04 0.97 25.22
N LEU A 218 26.36 0.48 26.42
CA LEU A 218 25.47 0.60 27.58
C LEU A 218 25.25 2.06 28.01
N THR A 219 26.26 2.91 27.87
CA THR A 219 26.15 4.35 28.17
C THR A 219 25.29 5.07 27.14
N ILE A 220 25.57 4.89 25.84
CA ILE A 220 24.80 5.50 24.75
C ILE A 220 23.33 5.11 24.84
N LYS A 221 23.04 3.89 25.32
CA LYS A 221 21.68 3.36 25.44
C LYS A 221 20.73 4.25 26.25
N PHE A 222 21.22 4.98 27.26
CA PHE A 222 20.41 5.91 28.06
C PHE A 222 20.00 7.19 27.33
N PHE A 223 20.67 7.50 26.22
CA PHE A 223 20.40 8.66 25.38
C PHE A 223 19.60 8.27 24.14
N ILE A 224 18.80 7.21 24.19
CA ILE A 224 17.98 6.77 23.05
C ILE A 224 16.51 6.98 23.38
N VAL A 225 15.79 7.66 22.48
CA VAL A 225 14.36 7.96 22.63
C VAL A 225 13.55 6.67 22.56
N ALA A 226 12.53 6.57 23.41
CA ALA A 226 11.64 5.40 23.49
C ALA A 226 12.39 4.08 23.76
N ASN A 227 13.56 4.16 24.38
CA ASN A 227 14.34 2.99 24.77
C ASN A 227 14.11 2.70 26.26
N GLN A 228 13.22 1.77 26.57
CA GLN A 228 12.93 1.34 27.94
C GLN A 228 14.10 0.52 28.51
N VAL A 229 15.12 1.21 29.02
CA VAL A 229 16.28 0.57 29.64
C VAL A 229 15.86 -0.16 30.92
N ASN A 230 16.26 -1.43 31.05
CA ASN A 230 15.97 -2.27 32.22
C ASN A 230 17.21 -3.01 32.73
N LEU A 231 17.12 -3.57 33.95
CA LEU A 231 18.24 -4.25 34.60
C LEU A 231 18.71 -5.51 33.87
N SER A 232 17.81 -6.31 33.28
CA SER A 232 18.17 -7.51 32.51
C SER A 232 19.12 -7.19 31.34
N GLN A 233 18.92 -6.06 30.66
CA GLN A 233 19.77 -5.63 29.55
C GLN A 233 21.17 -5.18 30.01
N LEU A 234 21.25 -4.42 31.11
CA LEU A 234 22.51 -3.93 31.67
C LEU A 234 23.33 -5.09 32.26
N LEU A 235 22.71 -5.88 33.13
CA LEU A 235 23.34 -7.03 33.78
C LEU A 235 23.73 -8.11 32.79
N GLY A 236 22.95 -8.32 31.71
CA GLY A 236 23.29 -9.31 30.69
C GLY A 236 24.60 -8.98 29.95
N GLY A 237 24.85 -7.70 29.67
CA GLY A 237 26.12 -7.25 29.08
C GLY A 237 27.31 -7.44 30.03
N VAL A 238 27.14 -7.11 31.32
CA VAL A 238 28.15 -7.30 32.36
C VAL A 238 28.46 -8.79 32.56
N LEU A 239 27.42 -9.62 32.70
CA LEU A 239 27.54 -11.07 32.86
C LEU A 239 28.23 -11.71 31.65
N ALA A 240 27.87 -11.31 30.43
CA ALA A 240 28.53 -11.77 29.21
C ALA A 240 30.03 -11.45 29.22
N PHE A 241 30.42 -10.27 29.70
CA PHE A 241 31.82 -9.89 29.79
C PHE A 241 32.59 -10.68 30.85
N VAL A 242 31.99 -10.94 32.01
CA VAL A 242 32.57 -11.79 33.07
C VAL A 242 32.75 -13.23 32.57
N LEU A 243 31.73 -13.80 31.93
CA LEU A 243 31.79 -15.13 31.32
C LEU A 243 32.84 -15.18 30.21
N TRP A 244 32.93 -14.13 29.38
CA TRP A 244 33.95 -14.02 28.35
C TRP A 244 35.37 -14.00 28.92
N ILE A 245 35.61 -13.35 30.06
CA ILE A 245 36.95 -13.36 30.69
C ILE A 245 37.26 -14.71 31.31
N LYS A 246 36.33 -15.27 32.09
CA LYS A 246 36.59 -16.47 32.90
C LYS A 246 36.54 -17.78 32.11
N LEU A 247 35.70 -17.85 31.07
CA LEU A 247 35.38 -19.10 30.38
C LEU A 247 35.73 -19.08 28.89
N ARG A 248 36.48 -18.08 28.40
CA ARG A 248 36.79 -17.90 26.98
C ARG A 248 37.25 -19.17 26.29
N ASP A 249 38.17 -19.89 26.92
CA ASP A 249 38.83 -21.06 26.35
C ASP A 249 37.89 -22.27 26.23
N TYR A 250 36.76 -22.26 26.95
CA TYR A 250 35.72 -23.28 26.89
C TYR A 250 34.56 -22.90 25.94
N ILE A 251 34.52 -21.67 25.44
CA ILE A 251 33.46 -21.20 24.54
C ILE A 251 33.75 -21.69 23.11
N SER A 252 33.01 -22.73 22.69
CA SER A 252 33.05 -23.26 21.32
C SER A 252 31.96 -22.64 20.42
N PRO A 253 32.15 -22.61 19.09
CA PRO A 253 31.11 -22.13 18.18
C PRO A 253 29.83 -22.97 18.25
N LEU A 254 29.94 -24.26 18.56
CA LEU A 254 28.77 -25.14 18.77
C LEU A 254 28.00 -24.75 20.04
N LEU A 255 28.70 -24.48 21.16
CA LEU A 255 28.06 -24.02 22.41
C LEU A 255 27.31 -22.70 22.20
N LEU A 256 27.94 -21.75 21.51
CA LEU A 256 27.33 -20.46 21.18
C LEU A 256 26.16 -20.61 20.20
N PHE A 257 26.26 -21.52 19.23
CA PHE A 257 25.14 -21.85 18.35
C PHE A 257 23.95 -22.38 19.15
N SER A 258 24.17 -23.36 20.03
CA SER A 258 23.12 -23.94 20.88
C SER A 258 22.49 -22.88 21.79
N ALA A 259 23.30 -22.05 22.44
CA ALA A 259 22.81 -20.98 23.30
C ALA A 259 22.01 -19.93 22.52
N LEU A 260 22.50 -19.52 21.35
CA LEU A 260 21.82 -18.56 20.47
C LEU A 260 20.51 -19.15 19.92
N LEU A 261 20.49 -20.44 19.58
CA LEU A 261 19.30 -21.13 19.09
C LEU A 261 18.24 -21.18 20.19
N LEU A 262 18.63 -21.56 21.42
CA LEU A 262 17.74 -21.52 22.58
C LEU A 262 17.19 -20.12 22.84
N SER A 263 18.02 -19.09 22.70
CA SER A 263 17.59 -17.70 22.86
C SER A 263 16.58 -17.27 21.80
N VAL A 264 16.78 -17.67 20.54
CA VAL A 264 15.87 -17.36 19.43
C VAL A 264 14.54 -18.12 19.57
N LEU A 265 14.61 -19.42 19.86
CA LEU A 265 13.43 -20.26 20.08
C LEU A 265 12.65 -19.79 21.33
N GLY A 266 13.34 -19.51 22.43
CA GLY A 266 12.69 -18.98 23.63
C GLY A 266 11.99 -17.65 23.39
N ASN A 267 12.51 -16.80 22.49
CA ASN A 267 11.84 -15.55 22.13
C ASN A 267 10.51 -15.81 21.39
N ALA A 268 10.51 -16.80 20.49
CA ALA A 268 9.30 -17.23 19.78
C ALA A 268 8.21 -17.78 20.70
N PHE A 269 8.57 -18.31 21.86
CA PHE A 269 7.62 -18.88 22.81
C PHE A 269 7.34 -17.98 24.02
N TYR A 270 8.10 -16.91 24.28
CA TYR A 270 7.85 -16.01 25.42
C TYR A 270 6.48 -15.30 25.29
N PRO A 271 5.64 -15.19 26.35
CA PRO A 271 5.86 -15.49 27.77
C PRO A 271 5.64 -16.95 28.21
N PHE A 272 5.64 -17.90 27.28
CA PHE A 272 5.42 -19.34 27.48
C PHE A 272 3.99 -19.72 27.87
N GLU A 273 3.03 -18.96 27.37
CA GLU A 273 1.60 -19.21 27.56
C GLU A 273 1.01 -19.93 26.34
N LEU A 274 0.47 -21.14 26.59
CA LEU A 274 -0.15 -21.94 25.55
C LEU A 274 -1.59 -21.45 25.29
N ARG A 275 -1.99 -21.42 24.02
CA ARG A 275 -3.39 -21.29 23.60
C ARG A 275 -4.10 -22.62 23.83
N GLU A 276 -5.35 -22.54 24.24
CA GLU A 276 -6.24 -23.71 24.32
C GLU A 276 -6.56 -24.29 22.94
N VAL A 277 -6.55 -23.43 21.90
CA VAL A 277 -6.78 -23.82 20.49
C VAL A 277 -5.63 -23.35 19.60
N ALA A 278 -5.17 -24.22 18.69
CA ALA A 278 -4.11 -23.89 17.74
C ALA A 278 -4.59 -22.83 16.72
N GLY A 279 -3.91 -21.68 16.67
CA GLY A 279 -4.14 -20.64 15.67
C GLY A 279 -3.85 -21.11 14.23
N SER A 280 -4.16 -20.29 13.22
CA SER A 280 -3.88 -20.58 11.81
C SER A 280 -2.41 -20.32 11.44
N PHE A 281 -1.86 -21.12 10.52
CA PHE A 281 -0.51 -20.92 9.97
C PHE A 281 -0.59 -20.13 8.67
N ASN A 282 0.06 -18.97 8.61
CA ASN A 282 0.10 -18.15 7.41
C ASN A 282 1.25 -18.57 6.49
N TRP A 283 0.92 -19.11 5.32
CA TRP A 283 1.93 -19.59 4.37
C TRP A 283 2.66 -18.47 3.62
N LEU A 284 2.05 -17.29 3.50
CA LEU A 284 2.66 -16.13 2.85
C LEU A 284 3.55 -15.38 3.86
N PRO A 285 4.86 -15.22 3.57
CA PRO A 285 5.77 -14.56 4.50
C PRO A 285 5.51 -13.05 4.57
N PHE A 286 5.92 -12.46 5.68
CA PHE A 286 5.88 -11.03 6.04
C PHE A 286 4.50 -10.43 6.30
N ILE A 287 3.42 -11.21 6.41
CA ILE A 287 2.08 -10.68 6.68
C ILE A 287 2.06 -9.86 7.99
N GLY A 288 2.63 -10.40 9.07
CA GLY A 288 2.72 -9.69 10.36
C GLY A 288 3.56 -8.41 10.28
N SER A 289 4.63 -8.42 9.46
CA SER A 289 5.50 -7.26 9.26
C SER A 289 4.88 -6.17 8.37
N LEU A 290 3.86 -6.51 7.57
CA LEU A 290 3.19 -5.58 6.65
C LEU A 290 1.95 -4.92 7.26
N LYS A 291 1.33 -5.52 8.29
CA LYS A 291 0.08 -5.03 8.91
C LYS A 291 0.27 -4.07 10.11
N GLY A 292 1.49 -3.61 10.39
CA GLY A 292 1.81 -2.82 11.58
C GLY A 292 2.67 -1.57 11.31
N ASN A 293 3.18 -0.96 12.39
CA ASN A 293 4.09 0.18 12.28
C ASN A 293 5.38 -0.24 11.56
N VAL A 294 5.56 0.27 10.34
CA VAL A 294 6.65 -0.10 9.44
C VAL A 294 8.03 0.08 10.08
N LEU A 295 8.24 1.12 10.89
CA LEU A 295 9.53 1.38 11.53
C LEU A 295 9.84 0.31 12.60
N LEU A 296 8.88 -0.03 13.45
CA LEU A 296 9.04 -1.09 14.46
C LEU A 296 9.27 -2.44 13.80
N ASN A 297 8.56 -2.72 12.70
CA ASN A 297 8.70 -3.96 11.95
C ASN A 297 10.07 -4.06 11.24
N ILE A 298 10.58 -2.97 10.66
CA ILE A 298 11.94 -2.93 10.09
C ILE A 298 12.99 -3.21 11.17
N LEU A 299 12.85 -2.61 12.35
CA LEU A 299 13.79 -2.84 13.46
C LEU A 299 13.74 -4.29 13.94
N ALA A 300 12.55 -4.88 14.05
CA ALA A 300 12.36 -6.29 14.42
C ALA A 300 12.97 -7.25 13.40
N VAL A 301 12.70 -7.04 12.10
CA VAL A 301 13.28 -7.85 11.01
C VAL A 301 14.80 -7.69 10.95
N THR A 302 15.32 -6.48 11.13
CA THR A 302 16.78 -6.23 11.14
C THR A 302 17.46 -6.94 12.30
N LYS A 303 16.83 -6.96 13.49
CA LYS A 303 17.31 -7.75 14.64
C LYS A 303 17.40 -9.23 14.27
N LYS A 304 16.32 -9.79 13.72
CA LYS A 304 16.23 -11.20 13.29
C LYS A 304 17.30 -11.55 12.25
N LEU A 305 17.54 -10.68 11.26
CA LEU A 305 18.58 -10.88 10.24
C LEU A 305 19.97 -11.16 10.84
N PHE A 306 20.43 -10.35 11.80
CA PHE A 306 21.74 -10.55 12.41
C PHE A 306 21.80 -11.76 13.34
N LEU A 307 20.70 -12.05 14.05
CA LEU A 307 20.61 -13.25 14.90
C LEU A 307 20.66 -14.53 14.05
N TYR A 308 19.90 -14.60 12.97
CA TYR A 308 19.89 -15.75 12.05
C TYR A 308 21.20 -15.86 11.27
N ALA A 309 21.82 -14.75 10.86
CA ALA A 309 23.17 -14.76 10.30
C ALA A 309 24.19 -15.32 11.30
N GLY A 310 24.09 -14.93 12.57
CA GLY A 310 24.88 -15.51 13.67
C GLY A 310 24.69 -17.02 13.79
N LEU A 311 23.45 -17.52 13.79
CA LEU A 311 23.14 -18.96 13.85
C LEU A 311 23.76 -19.75 12.69
N VAL A 312 23.46 -19.34 11.45
CA VAL A 312 23.96 -20.00 10.25
C VAL A 312 25.49 -19.97 10.23
N TRP A 313 26.08 -18.83 10.60
CA TRP A 313 27.52 -18.67 10.57
C TRP A 313 28.24 -19.47 11.66
N LEU A 314 27.79 -19.46 12.91
CA LEU A 314 28.36 -20.26 14.00
C LEU A 314 28.33 -21.76 13.68
N LEU A 315 27.20 -22.25 13.14
CA LEU A 315 27.11 -23.63 12.71
C LEU A 315 28.01 -23.92 11.51
N THR A 316 28.20 -22.95 10.60
CA THR A 316 29.13 -23.06 9.47
C THR A 316 30.59 -23.10 9.91
N LEU A 317 30.98 -22.38 10.97
CA LEU A 317 32.32 -22.47 11.55
C LEU A 317 32.61 -23.90 12.06
N GLN A 318 31.58 -24.62 12.51
CA GLN A 318 31.69 -26.01 12.95
C GLN A 318 31.63 -27.02 11.80
N THR A 319 30.65 -26.89 10.89
CA THR A 319 30.38 -27.89 9.83
C THR A 319 31.21 -27.68 8.58
N LYS A 320 31.76 -26.48 8.39
CA LYS A 320 32.40 -25.99 7.15
C LYS A 320 31.49 -26.07 5.90
N ARG A 321 30.18 -26.29 6.07
CA ARG A 321 29.22 -26.50 4.99
C ARG A 321 28.02 -25.57 5.14
N ILE A 322 28.11 -24.40 4.52
CA ILE A 322 27.09 -23.36 4.68
C ILE A 322 25.69 -23.78 4.23
N GLY A 323 25.58 -24.59 3.16
CA GLY A 323 24.30 -25.13 2.70
C GLY A 323 23.64 -26.04 3.75
N LEU A 324 24.42 -26.92 4.38
CA LEU A 324 23.92 -27.80 5.46
C LEU A 324 23.50 -26.97 6.67
N SER A 325 24.33 -26.01 7.10
CA SER A 325 24.02 -25.13 8.22
C SER A 325 22.74 -24.34 7.98
N THR A 326 22.53 -23.84 6.77
CA THR A 326 21.34 -23.07 6.37
C THR A 326 20.08 -23.93 6.46
N ILE A 327 20.12 -25.16 5.92
CA ILE A 327 18.97 -26.07 5.95
C ILE A 327 18.61 -26.45 7.39
N LEU A 328 19.61 -26.81 8.20
CA LEU A 328 19.37 -27.17 9.60
C LEU A 328 18.79 -26.01 10.42
N CYS A 329 19.34 -24.79 10.25
CA CYS A 329 18.78 -23.61 10.91
C CYS A 329 17.36 -23.31 10.42
N SER A 330 17.11 -23.38 9.10
CA SER A 330 15.79 -23.13 8.52
C SER A 330 14.74 -24.11 9.02
N LEU A 331 15.07 -25.40 9.15
CA LEU A 331 14.17 -26.42 9.69
C LEU A 331 13.86 -26.19 11.16
N ALA A 332 14.85 -25.80 11.97
CA ALA A 332 14.66 -25.50 13.38
C ALA A 332 13.74 -24.28 13.58
N ILE A 333 13.95 -23.21 12.79
CA ILE A 333 13.12 -22.00 12.83
C ILE A 333 11.70 -22.28 12.30
N PHE A 334 11.56 -22.99 11.18
CA PHE A 334 10.24 -23.36 10.64
C PHE A 334 9.43 -24.20 11.63
N THR A 335 10.06 -25.16 12.30
CA THR A 335 9.42 -25.95 13.35
C THR A 335 8.92 -25.04 14.48
N SER A 336 9.71 -24.05 14.88
CA SER A 336 9.29 -23.05 15.88
C SER A 336 8.12 -22.20 15.41
N GLU A 337 8.15 -21.71 14.17
CA GLU A 337 7.05 -20.94 13.57
C GLU A 337 5.76 -21.75 13.48
N TYR A 338 5.86 -23.05 13.19
CA TYR A 338 4.70 -23.93 13.17
C TYR A 338 4.15 -24.19 14.58
N LEU A 339 5.03 -24.41 15.56
CA LEU A 339 4.64 -24.61 16.96
C LEU A 339 4.10 -23.34 17.63
N GLN A 340 4.46 -22.15 17.12
CA GLN A 340 3.90 -20.89 17.59
C GLN A 340 2.37 -20.84 17.48
N ARG A 341 1.73 -21.64 16.62
CA ARG A 341 0.26 -21.74 16.55
C ARG A 341 -0.39 -21.99 17.92
N PHE A 342 0.34 -22.64 18.82
CA PHE A 342 -0.10 -22.96 20.17
C PHE A 342 0.24 -21.88 21.22
N MET A 343 0.71 -20.68 20.85
CA MET A 343 1.15 -19.64 21.81
C MET A 343 0.28 -18.40 21.76
N THR A 344 -0.17 -17.86 22.91
CA THR A 344 -1.23 -16.81 22.99
C THR A 344 -0.90 -15.53 22.22
N ASN A 345 0.37 -15.13 22.14
CA ASN A 345 0.81 -13.84 21.55
C ASN A 345 1.77 -13.97 20.36
N SER A 346 1.73 -15.10 19.65
CA SER A 346 2.57 -15.31 18.46
C SER A 346 1.77 -15.19 17.16
N VAL A 347 2.46 -14.81 16.09
CA VAL A 347 1.96 -14.88 14.71
C VAL A 347 2.71 -16.01 14.02
N SER A 348 2.06 -17.14 13.83
CA SER A 348 2.62 -18.27 13.10
C SER A 348 2.55 -18.03 11.59
N GLU A 349 3.69 -17.72 10.99
CA GLU A 349 3.87 -17.49 9.55
C GLU A 349 5.19 -18.08 9.05
N SER A 350 5.44 -18.12 7.74
CA SER A 350 6.64 -18.73 7.13
C SER A 350 7.87 -17.80 7.02
N THR A 351 7.82 -16.63 7.64
CA THR A 351 8.72 -15.49 7.42
C THR A 351 10.16 -15.76 7.82
N ASP A 352 10.37 -16.23 9.04
CA ASP A 352 11.69 -16.37 9.64
C ASP A 352 12.46 -17.51 8.97
N ALA A 353 11.80 -18.63 8.63
CA ALA A 353 12.41 -19.69 7.83
C ALA A 353 12.86 -19.19 6.44
N ALA A 354 12.03 -18.38 5.76
CA ALA A 354 12.41 -17.76 4.49
C ALA A 354 13.60 -16.81 4.63
N LEU A 355 13.66 -16.03 5.73
CA LEU A 355 14.80 -15.17 6.05
C LEU A 355 16.09 -15.97 6.25
N VAL A 356 16.04 -17.11 6.95
CA VAL A 356 17.23 -17.98 7.13
C VAL A 356 17.77 -18.50 5.79
N LEU A 357 16.90 -18.95 4.89
CA LEU A 357 17.30 -19.41 3.56
C LEU A 357 17.97 -18.28 2.75
N PHE A 358 17.40 -17.08 2.79
CA PHE A 358 17.95 -15.91 2.12
C PHE A 358 19.31 -15.50 2.68
N ILE A 359 19.47 -15.49 4.00
CA ILE A 359 20.75 -15.19 4.66
C ILE A 359 21.81 -16.24 4.30
N GLY A 360 21.46 -17.53 4.35
CA GLY A 360 22.37 -18.60 3.96
C GLY A 360 22.84 -18.48 2.52
N PHE A 361 21.94 -18.08 1.62
CA PHE A 361 22.30 -17.77 0.23
C PHE A 361 23.29 -16.60 0.14
N ILE A 362 23.07 -15.48 0.83
CA ILE A 362 23.99 -14.33 0.83
C ILE A 362 25.36 -14.74 1.38
N LEU A 363 25.40 -15.37 2.55
CA LEU A 363 26.64 -15.78 3.18
C LEU A 363 27.41 -16.77 2.29
N SER A 364 26.71 -17.64 1.55
CA SER A 364 27.36 -18.55 0.60
C SER A 364 28.11 -17.80 -0.49
N ARG A 365 27.58 -16.65 -0.97
CA ARG A 365 28.25 -15.81 -1.98
C ARG A 365 29.43 -15.02 -1.44
N LEU A 366 29.39 -14.66 -0.16
CA LEU A 366 30.46 -13.94 0.50
C LEU A 366 31.65 -14.84 0.88
N SER A 367 31.43 -16.14 1.04
CA SER A 367 32.46 -17.12 1.47
C SER A 367 33.24 -17.82 0.34
N LEU A 368 32.93 -17.55 -0.93
CA LEU A 368 33.35 -18.36 -2.09
C LEU A 368 34.70 -18.00 -2.73
N ASN A 369 35.68 -17.47 -2.00
CA ASN A 369 36.97 -17.08 -2.61
C ASN A 369 38.23 -17.79 -2.09
N GLU A 370 38.13 -18.74 -1.15
CA GLU A 370 39.35 -19.41 -0.64
C GLU A 370 39.94 -20.45 -1.61
N ASN A 371 39.18 -20.99 -2.58
CA ASN A 371 39.66 -22.07 -3.45
C ASN A 371 40.33 -21.64 -4.77
N GLU A 372 40.27 -20.37 -5.20
CA GLU A 372 40.89 -19.94 -6.47
C GLU A 372 42.24 -19.22 -6.31
N SER A 373 42.64 -18.87 -5.08
CA SER A 373 43.83 -18.03 -4.84
C SER A 373 45.16 -18.79 -4.73
N SER A 374 45.15 -20.12 -4.73
CA SER A 374 46.37 -20.94 -4.58
C SER A 374 47.03 -21.40 -5.90
N ILE A 375 46.42 -21.12 -7.06
CA ILE A 375 46.92 -21.64 -8.36
C ILE A 375 47.64 -20.55 -9.20
N SER A 376 47.54 -19.26 -8.86
CA SER A 376 47.97 -18.17 -9.76
C SER A 376 49.31 -17.49 -9.44
N GLN A 377 50.16 -18.05 -8.56
CA GLN A 377 51.45 -17.42 -8.21
C GLN A 377 52.69 -17.90 -8.97
N ASN A 378 52.57 -18.80 -9.96
CA ASN A 378 53.72 -19.16 -10.80
C ASN A 378 53.45 -18.89 -12.28
N LYS A 379 53.88 -17.70 -12.75
CA LYS A 379 54.72 -17.56 -13.94
C LYS A 379 55.13 -16.10 -14.16
N SER A 380 56.43 -15.88 -14.10
CA SER A 380 57.12 -14.63 -14.41
C SER A 380 57.20 -14.37 -15.91
N PHE A 381 57.17 -13.08 -16.24
CA PHE A 381 57.76 -12.36 -17.37
C PHE A 381 58.44 -13.14 -18.51
N ASN A 382 58.07 -12.80 -19.75
CA ASN A 382 59.02 -12.43 -20.80
C ASN A 382 58.37 -11.60 -21.94
N ASN A 383 59.24 -10.83 -22.60
CA ASN A 383 59.09 -9.63 -23.45
C ASN A 383 58.28 -9.74 -24.78
N PRO A 384 57.99 -8.59 -25.44
CA PRO A 384 57.00 -8.46 -26.51
C PRO A 384 57.59 -8.72 -27.91
N ALA A 385 56.80 -9.34 -28.79
CA ALA A 385 57.09 -9.57 -30.21
C ALA A 385 55.84 -9.20 -31.06
N PRO A 386 55.97 -8.96 -32.38
CA PRO A 386 55.39 -7.81 -33.08
C PRO A 386 53.89 -7.93 -33.35
N GLN A 387 53.20 -6.78 -33.31
CA GLN A 387 51.80 -6.66 -33.70
C GLN A 387 51.63 -6.85 -35.21
N VAL A 388 51.02 -7.97 -35.59
CA VAL A 388 50.32 -8.11 -36.88
C VAL A 388 48.89 -7.60 -36.68
N PRO A 389 48.35 -6.74 -37.56
CA PRO A 389 46.99 -6.23 -37.43
C PRO A 389 45.99 -7.34 -37.78
N TYR A 390 45.42 -8.01 -36.77
CA TYR A 390 44.27 -8.88 -36.96
C TYR A 390 42.98 -8.05 -37.00
N PRO A 391 42.08 -8.32 -37.97
CA PRO A 391 40.85 -7.57 -38.15
C PRO A 391 39.95 -7.75 -36.92
N SER A 392 39.56 -6.64 -36.32
CA SER A 392 38.63 -6.59 -35.20
C SER A 392 37.34 -7.33 -35.53
N ALA A 393 36.99 -8.37 -34.78
CA ALA A 393 35.65 -8.94 -34.79
C ALA A 393 34.66 -7.88 -34.26
N LEU A 394 34.14 -7.07 -35.18
CA LEU A 394 33.08 -6.09 -34.95
C LEU A 394 31.92 -6.78 -34.21
N SER A 395 31.45 -6.17 -33.13
CA SER A 395 30.03 -6.27 -32.79
C SER A 395 29.26 -5.76 -34.01
N SER A 396 28.72 -6.64 -34.85
CA SER A 396 28.05 -6.28 -36.10
C SER A 396 26.89 -5.33 -35.80
N TYR A 397 27.13 -4.04 -36.03
CA TYR A 397 26.11 -3.01 -36.06
C TYR A 397 25.12 -3.37 -37.17
N ILE A 398 23.81 -3.31 -36.89
CA ILE A 398 22.75 -3.64 -37.84
C ILE A 398 21.97 -2.35 -38.12
N PRO A 399 22.32 -1.58 -39.16
CA PRO A 399 21.73 -0.25 -39.41
C PRO A 399 20.21 -0.31 -39.61
N GLY A 400 19.69 -1.39 -40.23
CA GLY A 400 18.24 -1.56 -40.42
C GLY A 400 17.42 -1.58 -39.13
N LEU A 401 18.02 -1.94 -37.97
CA LEU A 401 17.34 -1.87 -36.68
C LEU A 401 17.25 -0.44 -36.14
N ASP A 402 18.18 0.44 -36.49
CA ASP A 402 18.04 1.87 -36.22
C ASP A 402 16.95 2.46 -37.13
N GLY A 403 16.81 1.99 -38.37
CA GLY A 403 15.69 2.35 -39.22
C GLY A 403 14.32 2.04 -38.57
N LEU A 404 14.17 0.85 -38.00
CA LEU A 404 12.95 0.47 -37.24
C LEU A 404 12.73 1.35 -36.00
N ARG A 405 13.80 1.77 -35.30
CA ARG A 405 13.68 2.76 -34.20
C ARG A 405 13.22 4.12 -34.69
N GLY A 406 13.67 4.54 -35.88
CA GLY A 406 13.24 5.77 -36.51
C GLY A 406 11.74 5.75 -36.80
N ILE A 407 11.25 4.65 -37.38
CA ILE A 407 9.82 4.42 -37.59
C ILE A 407 9.07 4.48 -36.24
N ALA A 408 9.54 3.75 -35.22
CA ALA A 408 8.91 3.75 -33.90
C ALA A 408 8.81 5.15 -33.28
N ALA A 409 9.86 5.96 -33.35
CA ALA A 409 9.88 7.33 -32.84
C ALA A 409 8.87 8.23 -33.57
N LEU A 410 8.82 8.13 -34.91
CA LEU A 410 7.88 8.89 -35.73
C LEU A 410 6.43 8.46 -35.48
N SER A 411 6.16 7.17 -35.29
CA SER A 411 4.81 6.68 -34.93
C SER A 411 4.34 7.28 -33.60
N VAL A 412 5.22 7.37 -32.59
CA VAL A 412 4.88 7.99 -31.30
C VAL A 412 4.70 9.51 -31.44
N PHE A 413 5.48 10.17 -32.28
CA PHE A 413 5.29 11.59 -32.62
C PHE A 413 3.88 11.81 -33.20
N ILE A 414 3.46 10.97 -34.16
CA ILE A 414 2.16 11.05 -34.84
C ILE A 414 0.99 10.91 -33.84
N VAL A 415 1.08 10.01 -32.86
CA VAL A 415 0.04 9.84 -31.84
C VAL A 415 -0.17 11.12 -31.03
N HIS A 416 0.91 11.72 -30.56
CA HIS A 416 0.80 12.93 -29.73
C HIS A 416 0.43 14.14 -30.60
N PHE A 417 0.86 14.16 -31.86
CA PHE A 417 0.39 15.14 -32.83
C PHE A 417 -1.14 15.04 -32.99
N GLN A 418 -1.67 13.83 -33.18
CA GLN A 418 -3.10 13.57 -33.30
C GLN A 418 -3.90 13.99 -32.06
N GLN A 419 -3.33 13.85 -30.86
CA GLN A 419 -3.95 14.32 -29.61
C GLN A 419 -4.15 15.84 -29.55
N PHE A 420 -3.43 16.61 -30.37
CA PHE A 420 -3.61 18.06 -30.46
C PHE A 420 -4.44 18.49 -31.67
N THR A 421 -4.38 17.76 -32.79
CA THR A 421 -4.98 18.20 -34.06
C THR A 421 -6.28 17.50 -34.44
N HIS A 422 -6.59 16.34 -33.86
CA HIS A 422 -7.83 15.59 -34.10
C HIS A 422 -8.20 15.40 -35.58
N ILE A 423 -7.20 15.21 -36.46
CA ILE A 423 -7.45 15.07 -37.90
C ILE A 423 -7.93 13.66 -38.24
N GLY A 424 -8.96 13.55 -39.06
CA GLY A 424 -9.57 12.27 -39.40
C GLY A 424 -9.90 12.13 -40.88
N GLY A 425 -10.23 10.91 -41.27
CA GLY A 425 -10.60 10.55 -42.64
C GLY A 425 -10.66 9.05 -42.82
N GLN A 426 -11.50 8.60 -43.76
CA GLN A 426 -11.66 7.18 -44.07
C GLN A 426 -11.60 6.97 -45.59
N VAL A 427 -10.82 5.99 -46.03
CA VAL A 427 -10.78 5.54 -47.43
C VAL A 427 -11.04 4.05 -47.46
N GLY A 428 -12.27 3.67 -47.83
CA GLY A 428 -12.72 2.29 -47.77
C GLY A 428 -12.64 1.72 -46.34
N PRO A 429 -12.02 0.55 -46.11
CA PRO A 429 -11.86 0.01 -44.76
C PRO A 429 -10.76 0.70 -43.94
N PHE A 430 -9.95 1.57 -44.56
CA PHE A 430 -8.82 2.23 -43.92
C PHE A 430 -9.26 3.52 -43.21
N ASP A 431 -9.11 3.53 -41.89
CA ASP A 431 -9.39 4.65 -41.00
C ASP A 431 -8.07 5.32 -40.60
N PHE A 432 -7.86 6.55 -41.11
CA PHE A 432 -6.63 7.31 -40.89
C PHE A 432 -6.50 7.79 -39.45
N GLU A 433 -7.62 8.15 -38.80
CA GLU A 433 -7.61 8.56 -37.40
C GLU A 433 -7.17 7.39 -36.52
N ARG A 434 -7.79 6.22 -36.72
CA ARG A 434 -7.44 4.99 -36.01
C ARG A 434 -5.98 4.62 -36.22
N TRP A 435 -5.48 4.66 -37.45
CA TRP A 435 -4.08 4.39 -37.76
C TRP A 435 -3.12 5.32 -37.01
N MET A 436 -3.43 6.62 -36.95
CA MET A 436 -2.62 7.61 -36.22
C MET A 436 -2.65 7.38 -34.70
N VAL A 437 -3.82 7.08 -34.12
CA VAL A 437 -3.97 6.79 -32.68
C VAL A 437 -3.26 5.48 -32.29
N ASN A 438 -3.35 4.46 -33.15
CA ASN A 438 -2.68 3.18 -32.99
C ASN A 438 -1.16 3.23 -33.28
N GLY A 439 -0.62 4.40 -33.66
CA GLY A 439 0.82 4.65 -33.70
C GLY A 439 1.52 4.46 -32.34
N ASN A 440 0.75 4.33 -31.25
CA ASN A 440 1.26 4.03 -29.91
C ASN A 440 1.98 2.67 -29.84
N THR A 441 1.71 1.78 -30.81
CA THR A 441 2.44 0.52 -31.03
C THR A 441 3.93 0.73 -31.34
N GLY A 442 4.35 1.94 -31.72
CA GLY A 442 5.76 2.32 -31.74
C GLY A 442 6.47 2.07 -30.40
N VAL A 443 5.78 2.23 -29.27
CA VAL A 443 6.30 1.88 -27.93
C VAL A 443 6.52 0.38 -27.77
N ALA A 444 5.57 -0.44 -28.24
CA ALA A 444 5.73 -1.89 -28.26
C ALA A 444 6.95 -2.31 -29.08
N LEU A 445 7.17 -1.67 -30.24
CA LEU A 445 8.35 -1.91 -31.08
C LEU A 445 9.65 -1.52 -30.37
N PHE A 446 9.68 -0.40 -29.63
CA PHE A 446 10.83 -0.06 -28.78
C PHE A 446 11.13 -1.13 -27.73
N PHE A 447 10.11 -1.64 -27.03
CA PHE A 447 10.29 -2.70 -26.04
C PHE A 447 10.78 -4.01 -26.68
N THR A 448 10.24 -4.41 -27.83
CA THR A 448 10.70 -5.58 -28.58
C THR A 448 12.14 -5.42 -29.08
N LEU A 449 12.50 -4.25 -29.62
CA LEU A 449 13.87 -3.95 -30.04
C LEU A 449 14.85 -3.94 -28.86
N SER A 450 14.44 -3.41 -27.71
CA SER A 450 15.22 -3.43 -26.47
C SER A 450 15.45 -4.86 -25.99
N GLY A 451 14.42 -5.71 -25.97
CA GLY A 451 14.55 -7.13 -25.65
C GLY A 451 15.47 -7.87 -26.61
N PHE A 452 15.35 -7.61 -27.90
CA PHE A 452 16.20 -8.21 -28.93
C PHE A 452 17.67 -7.81 -28.77
N LEU A 453 17.97 -6.51 -28.78
CA LEU A 453 19.35 -6.02 -28.80
C LEU A 453 20.09 -6.26 -27.49
N LEU A 454 19.41 -6.09 -26.34
CA LEU A 454 20.05 -6.20 -25.04
C LEU A 454 20.30 -7.66 -24.65
N SER A 455 19.50 -8.61 -25.13
CA SER A 455 19.67 -10.03 -24.81
C SER A 455 20.72 -10.73 -25.68
N ILE A 456 21.13 -10.17 -26.83
CA ILE A 456 22.15 -10.77 -27.72
C ILE A 456 23.44 -11.18 -26.96
N PRO A 457 24.08 -10.30 -26.15
CA PRO A 457 25.29 -10.68 -25.41
C PRO A 457 25.05 -11.81 -24.39
N PHE A 458 23.84 -11.88 -23.83
CA PHE A 458 23.47 -12.93 -22.89
C PHE A 458 23.20 -14.26 -23.60
N TRP A 459 22.52 -14.25 -24.75
CA TRP A 459 22.35 -15.47 -25.55
C TRP A 459 23.67 -15.98 -26.14
N ARG A 460 24.61 -15.10 -26.46
CA ARG A 460 25.98 -15.48 -26.87
C ARG A 460 26.78 -16.15 -25.75
N SER A 461 26.40 -15.99 -24.48
CA SER A 461 27.10 -16.68 -23.39
C SER A 461 26.93 -18.20 -23.47
N TYR A 462 25.88 -18.72 -24.11
CA TYR A 462 25.71 -20.15 -24.35
C TYR A 462 26.68 -20.72 -25.39
N GLN A 463 27.18 -19.87 -26.30
CA GLN A 463 28.18 -20.25 -27.29
C GLN A 463 29.61 -20.04 -26.76
N THR A 464 29.80 -19.01 -25.93
CA THR A 464 31.13 -18.57 -25.46
C THR A 464 31.46 -18.99 -24.02
N ALA A 465 30.52 -19.62 -23.31
CA ALA A 465 30.57 -19.95 -21.89
C ALA A 465 30.90 -18.76 -20.95
N LYS A 466 30.73 -17.52 -21.41
CA LYS A 466 31.12 -16.31 -20.67
C LYS A 466 29.99 -15.31 -20.61
N MET A 467 29.56 -14.97 -19.39
CA MET A 467 28.53 -13.96 -19.16
C MET A 467 29.03 -12.54 -19.51
N PRO A 468 28.14 -11.64 -19.98
CA PRO A 468 28.51 -10.26 -20.23
C PRO A 468 28.87 -9.53 -18.93
N ASN A 469 29.75 -8.54 -19.02
CA ASN A 469 30.13 -7.72 -17.87
C ASN A 469 28.94 -6.84 -17.44
N ILE A 470 28.32 -7.21 -16.31
CA ILE A 470 27.12 -6.55 -15.78
C ILE A 470 27.36 -5.08 -15.42
N LYS A 471 28.54 -4.74 -14.87
CA LYS A 471 28.89 -3.34 -14.57
C LYS A 471 28.91 -2.49 -15.84
N ARG A 472 29.53 -3.01 -16.90
CA ARG A 472 29.59 -2.35 -18.21
C ARG A 472 28.22 -2.25 -18.85
N TYR A 473 27.40 -3.28 -18.72
CA TYR A 473 26.01 -3.28 -19.20
C TYR A 473 25.23 -2.12 -18.58
N PHE A 474 25.19 -2.01 -17.25
CA PHE A 474 24.49 -0.92 -16.57
C PHE A 474 25.08 0.46 -16.89
N ALA A 475 26.40 0.61 -16.90
CA ALA A 475 27.05 1.87 -17.28
C ALA A 475 26.65 2.32 -18.69
N SER A 476 26.54 1.37 -19.63
CA SER A 476 26.13 1.65 -21.02
C SER A 476 24.66 2.04 -21.14
N ARG A 477 23.82 1.69 -20.16
CA ARG A 477 22.40 2.08 -20.12
C ARG A 477 22.22 3.42 -19.42
N ILE A 478 22.90 3.63 -18.29
CA ILE A 478 22.88 4.90 -17.55
C ILE A 478 23.31 6.05 -18.46
N VAL A 479 24.45 5.91 -19.16
CA VAL A 479 24.96 6.92 -20.09
C VAL A 479 24.00 7.22 -21.25
N ARG A 480 23.18 6.23 -21.64
CA ARG A 480 22.22 6.38 -22.73
C ARG A 480 20.95 7.13 -22.28
N ILE A 481 20.46 6.83 -21.08
CA ILE A 481 19.13 7.27 -20.59
C ILE A 481 19.23 8.50 -19.69
N VAL A 482 19.96 8.39 -18.59
CA VAL A 482 19.89 9.32 -17.46
C VAL A 482 20.19 10.78 -17.84
N PRO A 483 21.23 11.09 -18.64
CA PRO A 483 21.58 12.48 -18.94
C PRO A 483 20.47 13.28 -19.63
N ILE A 484 19.88 12.73 -20.70
CA ILE A 484 18.85 13.44 -21.48
C ILE A 484 17.51 13.43 -20.76
N TYR A 485 17.18 12.32 -20.07
CA TYR A 485 15.99 12.25 -19.23
C TYR A 485 16.04 13.35 -18.16
N TYR A 486 17.13 13.46 -17.40
CA TYR A 486 17.28 14.50 -16.39
C TYR A 486 17.37 15.90 -16.97
N LEU A 487 17.99 16.09 -18.14
CA LEU A 487 17.99 17.39 -18.82
C LEU A 487 16.56 17.86 -19.11
N CYS A 488 15.73 16.99 -19.71
CA CYS A 488 14.35 17.31 -20.00
C CYS A 488 13.54 17.49 -18.70
N PHE A 489 13.69 16.58 -17.73
CA PHE A 489 13.01 16.63 -16.44
C PHE A 489 13.29 17.93 -15.66
N PHE A 490 14.56 18.30 -15.45
CA PHE A 490 14.91 19.55 -14.77
C PHE A 490 14.56 20.78 -15.60
N GLY A 491 14.66 20.70 -16.94
CA GLY A 491 14.20 21.76 -17.84
C GLY A 491 12.71 22.04 -17.69
N LEU A 492 11.87 20.99 -17.61
CA LEU A 492 10.43 21.13 -17.41
C LEU A 492 10.08 21.64 -16.02
N ILE A 493 10.81 21.27 -14.97
CA ILE A 493 10.64 21.83 -13.62
C ILE A 493 10.97 23.34 -13.61
N ALA A 494 12.01 23.77 -14.33
CA ALA A 494 12.39 25.17 -14.41
C ALA A 494 11.38 26.03 -15.18
N LEU A 495 10.66 25.45 -16.14
CA LEU A 495 9.67 26.13 -16.96
C LEU A 495 8.28 26.07 -16.29
N LYS A 496 7.94 27.11 -15.51
CA LYS A 496 6.67 27.23 -14.74
C LYS A 496 5.40 27.01 -15.58
N SER A 497 5.44 27.23 -16.89
CA SER A 497 4.32 26.97 -17.82
C SER A 497 4.08 25.48 -18.13
N PHE A 498 4.98 24.59 -17.70
CA PHE A 498 4.88 23.13 -17.82
C PHE A 498 4.59 22.44 -16.49
N SER A 499 4.79 23.11 -15.36
CA SER A 499 4.33 22.65 -14.05
C SER A 499 2.84 22.95 -13.87
N GLY A 500 1.99 21.93 -14.00
CA GLY A 500 0.63 22.02 -13.44
C GLY A 500 0.68 22.18 -11.91
N ALA A 501 -0.48 22.40 -11.28
CA ALA A 501 -0.63 22.63 -9.83
C ALA A 501 -0.22 21.43 -8.91
N GLU A 502 0.43 20.39 -9.43
CA GLU A 502 0.59 19.08 -8.76
C GLU A 502 2.06 18.60 -8.58
N VAL A 503 3.08 19.40 -8.93
CA VAL A 503 4.49 18.98 -8.75
C VAL A 503 4.89 19.13 -7.27
N ASN A 504 4.63 18.10 -6.48
CA ASN A 504 5.06 18.00 -5.08
C ASN A 504 6.38 17.22 -4.94
N PHE A 505 6.99 17.24 -3.74
CA PHE A 505 8.23 16.51 -3.46
C PHE A 505 8.13 15.02 -3.80
N ASN A 506 6.95 14.44 -3.56
CA ASN A 506 6.63 13.05 -3.85
C ASN A 506 6.70 12.70 -5.35
N ASN A 507 6.37 13.66 -6.21
CA ASN A 507 6.50 13.56 -7.65
C ASN A 507 7.97 13.65 -8.10
N ILE A 508 8.72 14.60 -7.56
CA ILE A 508 10.15 14.77 -7.89
C ILE A 508 10.95 13.52 -7.54
N ILE A 509 10.76 12.98 -6.34
CA ILE A 509 11.50 11.80 -5.88
C ILE A 509 11.18 10.56 -6.72
N SER A 510 9.92 10.33 -7.07
CA SER A 510 9.57 9.17 -7.90
C SER A 510 10.16 9.26 -9.31
N HIS A 511 10.19 10.46 -9.91
CA HIS A 511 10.84 10.69 -11.20
C HIS A 511 12.37 10.54 -11.15
N LEU A 512 13.02 10.92 -10.04
CA LEU A 512 14.46 10.72 -9.87
C LEU A 512 14.82 9.22 -9.86
N PHE A 513 13.98 8.38 -9.25
CA PHE A 513 14.20 6.94 -9.14
C PHE A 513 13.51 6.09 -10.21
N PHE A 514 12.85 6.70 -11.21
CA PHE A 514 12.09 5.97 -12.25
C PHE A 514 10.96 5.09 -11.68
N LEU A 515 10.25 5.61 -10.67
CA LEU A 515 9.15 4.94 -9.95
C LEU A 515 7.78 5.59 -10.18
N HIS A 516 7.72 6.69 -10.93
CA HIS A 516 6.48 7.44 -11.18
C HIS A 516 5.41 6.64 -11.92
N ASN A 517 5.78 5.56 -12.63
CA ASN A 517 4.83 4.67 -13.30
C ASN A 517 4.04 3.76 -12.33
N LEU A 518 4.37 3.74 -11.04
CA LEU A 518 3.68 2.95 -10.00
C LEU A 518 2.54 3.69 -9.31
N LYS A 519 2.35 4.98 -9.61
CA LYS A 519 1.38 5.85 -8.92
C LYS A 519 0.54 6.62 -9.92
N ASP A 520 -0.77 6.49 -9.81
CA ASP A 520 -1.71 6.93 -10.85
C ASP A 520 -1.57 8.41 -11.22
N TYR A 521 -1.50 9.28 -10.22
CA TYR A 521 -1.35 10.73 -10.39
C TYR A 521 0.02 11.15 -10.94
N GLN A 522 1.02 10.26 -10.93
CA GLN A 522 2.40 10.59 -11.33
C GLN A 522 2.78 10.03 -12.70
N VAL A 523 2.09 8.99 -13.20
CA VAL A 523 2.48 8.29 -14.44
C VAL A 523 2.61 9.23 -15.63
N MET A 524 1.69 10.19 -15.77
CA MET A 524 1.63 11.14 -16.89
C MET A 524 2.12 12.55 -16.54
N SER A 525 2.62 12.74 -15.31
CA SER A 525 3.06 14.04 -14.85
C SER A 525 4.34 14.51 -15.56
N LEU A 526 4.51 15.83 -15.67
CA LEU A 526 5.60 16.54 -16.36
C LEU A 526 5.68 16.29 -17.87
N ASN A 527 5.87 15.04 -18.29
CA ASN A 527 5.97 14.63 -19.68
C ASN A 527 5.35 13.23 -19.87
N PRO A 528 4.17 13.10 -20.52
CA PRO A 528 3.48 11.83 -20.68
C PRO A 528 4.34 10.66 -21.21
N PRO A 529 5.26 10.84 -22.17
CA PRO A 529 6.16 9.76 -22.61
C PRO A 529 7.11 9.20 -21.53
N PHE A 530 7.30 9.85 -20.38
CA PHE A 530 8.27 9.43 -19.36
C PHE A 530 7.97 8.07 -18.72
N TRP A 531 6.72 7.60 -18.70
CA TRP A 531 6.39 6.30 -18.09
C TRP A 531 7.13 5.13 -18.77
N THR A 532 7.39 5.22 -20.08
CA THR A 532 8.08 4.13 -20.81
C THR A 532 9.52 3.99 -20.36
N LEU A 533 10.18 5.10 -20.03
CA LEU A 533 11.57 5.11 -19.56
C LEU A 533 11.68 4.44 -18.19
N ALA A 534 10.68 4.61 -17.33
CA ALA A 534 10.61 3.87 -16.07
C ALA A 534 10.50 2.36 -16.31
N VAL A 535 9.60 1.96 -17.21
CA VAL A 535 9.46 0.55 -17.62
C VAL A 535 10.74 0.00 -18.26
N GLU A 536 11.44 0.77 -19.11
CA GLU A 536 12.71 0.36 -19.71
C GLU A 536 13.80 0.12 -18.67
N VAL A 537 13.97 1.05 -17.71
CA VAL A 537 14.93 0.89 -16.62
C VAL A 537 14.64 -0.39 -15.83
N GLN A 538 13.35 -0.69 -15.60
CA GLN A 538 12.92 -1.93 -14.94
C GLN A 538 13.25 -3.17 -15.80
N PHE A 539 13.05 -3.15 -17.12
CA PHE A 539 13.50 -4.23 -18.01
C PHE A 539 15.01 -4.44 -18.00
N TYR A 540 15.79 -3.37 -17.88
CA TYR A 540 17.25 -3.46 -17.85
C TYR A 540 17.76 -4.11 -16.55
N ILE A 541 16.99 -3.97 -15.46
CA ILE A 541 17.26 -4.68 -14.21
C ILE A 541 16.81 -6.14 -14.31
N LEU A 542 15.64 -6.41 -14.90
CA LEU A 542 15.06 -7.74 -15.03
C LEU A 542 15.89 -8.67 -15.94
N LEU A 543 16.44 -8.15 -17.04
CA LEU A 543 17.15 -8.99 -18.02
C LEU A 543 18.37 -9.75 -17.42
N PRO A 544 19.32 -9.10 -16.73
CA PRO A 544 20.39 -9.81 -16.03
C PRO A 544 19.89 -10.83 -15.00
N LEU A 545 18.78 -10.56 -14.30
CA LEU A 545 18.21 -11.46 -13.30
C LEU A 545 17.64 -12.72 -13.96
N ILE A 546 16.91 -12.57 -15.07
CA ILE A 546 16.42 -13.70 -15.87
C ILE A 546 17.61 -14.56 -16.29
N PHE A 547 18.64 -13.96 -16.90
CA PHE A 547 19.82 -14.69 -17.37
C PHE A 547 20.72 -15.22 -16.25
N PHE A 548 20.70 -14.64 -15.07
CA PHE A 548 21.41 -15.19 -13.92
C PHE A 548 20.89 -16.58 -13.54
N VAL A 549 19.59 -16.82 -13.72
CA VAL A 549 18.94 -18.11 -13.45
C VAL A 549 19.09 -19.05 -14.65
N ILE A 550 18.72 -18.59 -15.86
CA ILE A 550 18.65 -19.49 -17.03
C ILE A 550 20.01 -19.80 -17.67
N SER A 551 21.05 -18.97 -17.46
CA SER A 551 22.39 -19.19 -18.04
C SER A 551 23.06 -20.50 -17.61
N LYS A 552 22.58 -21.13 -16.53
CA LYS A 552 23.06 -22.43 -16.06
C LYS A 552 22.43 -23.63 -16.79
N LEU A 553 21.41 -23.39 -17.59
CA LEU A 553 20.67 -24.42 -18.30
C LEU A 553 21.17 -24.53 -19.74
N ASN A 554 20.67 -25.51 -20.50
CA ASN A 554 20.91 -25.52 -21.95
C ASN A 554 20.04 -24.46 -22.65
N SER A 555 20.39 -24.12 -23.90
CA SER A 555 19.72 -23.08 -24.68
C SER A 555 18.22 -23.38 -24.95
N ILE A 556 17.83 -24.66 -25.05
CA ILE A 556 16.44 -25.07 -25.28
C ILE A 556 15.60 -24.83 -24.03
N SER A 557 16.04 -25.37 -22.88
CA SER A 557 15.38 -25.17 -21.58
C SER A 557 15.27 -23.68 -21.24
N SER A 558 16.28 -22.90 -21.59
CA SER A 558 16.28 -21.45 -21.37
C SER A 558 15.22 -20.73 -22.22
N ARG A 559 15.05 -21.12 -23.50
CA ARG A 559 13.95 -20.59 -24.35
C ARG A 559 12.59 -20.98 -23.79
N LEU A 560 12.42 -22.23 -23.35
CA LEU A 560 11.17 -22.70 -22.76
C LEU A 560 10.83 -21.92 -21.49
N ILE A 561 11.81 -21.65 -20.63
CA ILE A 561 11.59 -20.84 -19.43
C ILE A 561 11.22 -19.40 -19.79
N VAL A 562 11.86 -18.78 -20.78
CA VAL A 562 11.47 -17.44 -21.23
C VAL A 562 10.02 -17.42 -21.76
N LEU A 563 9.62 -18.46 -22.51
CA LEU A 563 8.23 -18.64 -22.95
C LEU A 563 7.27 -18.82 -21.78
N ILE A 564 7.64 -19.63 -20.79
CA ILE A 564 6.84 -19.84 -19.57
C ILE A 564 6.70 -18.53 -18.79
N ILE A 565 7.79 -17.77 -18.60
CA ILE A 565 7.73 -16.46 -17.93
C ILE A 565 6.81 -15.51 -18.68
N MET A 566 6.88 -15.50 -20.02
CA MET A 566 5.99 -14.70 -20.85
C MET A 566 4.53 -15.12 -20.66
N ALA A 567 4.22 -16.41 -20.75
CA ALA A 567 2.86 -16.93 -20.55
C ALA A 567 2.33 -16.62 -19.14
N LEU A 568 3.14 -16.87 -18.10
CA LEU A 568 2.81 -16.56 -16.72
C LEU A 568 2.59 -15.07 -16.51
N SER A 569 3.38 -14.19 -17.14
CA SER A 569 3.18 -12.74 -17.02
C SER A 569 1.82 -12.29 -17.58
N VAL A 570 1.39 -12.89 -18.69
CA VAL A 570 0.07 -12.62 -19.29
C VAL A 570 -1.04 -13.15 -18.39
N VAL A 571 -0.96 -14.41 -17.97
CA VAL A 571 -1.97 -15.04 -17.10
C VAL A 571 -2.07 -14.30 -15.76
N SER A 572 -0.94 -13.95 -15.15
CA SER A 572 -0.91 -13.21 -13.89
C SER A 572 -1.54 -11.82 -14.03
N TYR A 573 -1.26 -11.11 -15.13
CA TYR A 573 -1.88 -9.82 -15.40
C TYR A 573 -3.39 -9.95 -15.61
N GLN A 574 -3.85 -10.98 -16.32
CA GLN A 574 -5.29 -11.25 -16.51
C GLN A 574 -6.01 -11.57 -15.20
N LEU A 575 -5.44 -12.47 -14.40
CA LEU A 575 -6.01 -12.82 -13.10
C LEU A 575 -6.03 -11.61 -12.16
N LEU A 576 -4.98 -10.79 -12.17
CA LEU A 576 -4.94 -9.53 -11.43
C LEU A 576 -6.08 -8.60 -11.89
N MET A 577 -6.21 -8.33 -13.19
CA MET A 577 -7.25 -7.45 -13.70
C MET A 577 -8.66 -7.99 -13.44
N GLY A 578 -8.90 -9.29 -13.59
CA GLY A 578 -10.19 -9.92 -13.26
C GLY A 578 -10.51 -9.84 -11.76
N SER A 579 -9.52 -10.04 -10.88
CA SER A 579 -9.72 -9.88 -9.43
C SER A 579 -10.02 -8.43 -9.05
N LEU A 580 -9.42 -7.47 -9.75
CA LEU A 580 -9.64 -6.04 -9.52
C LEU A 580 -10.94 -5.55 -10.14
N GLU A 581 -11.48 -6.23 -11.17
CA GLU A 581 -12.78 -5.90 -11.78
C GLU A 581 -13.93 -6.10 -10.81
N SER A 582 -13.86 -7.12 -9.95
CA SER A 582 -14.83 -7.36 -8.88
C SER A 582 -14.54 -6.57 -7.60
N TYR A 583 -13.50 -5.74 -7.58
CA TYR A 583 -13.07 -4.98 -6.40
C TYR A 583 -13.67 -3.56 -6.40
N THR A 584 -14.42 -3.22 -5.36
CA THR A 584 -15.18 -1.96 -5.25
C THR A 584 -14.50 -0.88 -4.40
N GLN A 585 -13.51 -1.23 -3.58
CA GLN A 585 -12.90 -0.34 -2.57
C GLN A 585 -11.65 0.42 -3.07
N TRP A 586 -11.83 1.40 -3.95
CA TRP A 586 -10.73 2.25 -4.45
C TRP A 586 -10.52 3.52 -3.59
N PRO A 587 -9.29 4.10 -3.51
CA PRO A 587 -8.04 3.69 -4.15
C PRO A 587 -7.33 2.54 -3.41
N ILE A 588 -6.66 1.66 -4.16
CA ILE A 588 -5.73 0.68 -3.60
C ILE A 588 -4.37 1.35 -3.41
N THR A 589 -3.97 1.51 -2.16
CA THR A 589 -2.61 1.93 -1.82
C THR A 589 -1.87 0.76 -1.21
N VAL A 590 -0.78 0.32 -1.84
CA VAL A 590 0.14 -0.67 -1.27
C VAL A 590 1.31 0.09 -0.66
N PRO A 591 1.35 0.26 0.68
CA PRO A 591 2.42 0.99 1.34
C PRO A 591 3.70 0.14 1.30
N LEU A 592 4.61 0.49 0.38
CA LEU A 592 6.00 0.05 0.41
C LEU A 592 6.87 1.15 1.02
N ILE A 593 8.14 0.86 1.33
CA ILE A 593 9.09 1.85 1.84
C ILE A 593 9.05 3.07 0.93
N TRP A 594 8.76 4.25 1.47
CA TRP A 594 8.77 5.50 0.72
C TRP A 594 10.14 5.67 0.01
N PRO A 595 10.20 5.88 -1.33
CA PRO A 595 9.13 6.27 -2.26
C PRO A 595 8.49 5.14 -3.12
N PHE A 596 8.74 3.87 -2.82
CA PHE A 596 8.41 2.69 -3.64
C PHE A 596 6.92 2.23 -3.60
N GLY A 597 6.03 2.92 -2.89
CA GLY A 597 4.61 2.54 -2.78
C GLY A 597 3.88 2.51 -4.13
N ILE A 598 2.87 1.64 -4.23
CA ILE A 598 1.97 1.54 -5.40
C ILE A 598 0.65 2.20 -5.05
N GLU A 599 0.13 3.02 -5.97
CA GLU A 599 -1.13 3.74 -5.79
C GLU A 599 -2.00 3.60 -7.05
N LEU A 600 -3.16 2.97 -6.87
CA LEU A 600 -4.14 2.70 -7.91
C LEU A 600 -5.48 3.32 -7.51
N THR A 601 -6.06 4.15 -8.37
CA THR A 601 -7.29 4.92 -8.14
C THR A 601 -8.56 4.24 -8.65
N SER A 602 -8.44 3.31 -9.61
CA SER A 602 -9.55 2.56 -10.19
C SER A 602 -9.05 1.36 -11.00
N ILE A 603 -9.98 0.50 -11.44
CA ILE A 603 -9.66 -0.55 -12.43
C ILE A 603 -9.11 0.02 -13.75
N LYS A 604 -9.39 1.30 -14.04
CA LYS A 604 -8.89 2.02 -15.22
C LYS A 604 -7.57 2.76 -14.95
N SER A 605 -6.93 2.58 -13.79
CA SER A 605 -5.70 3.28 -13.42
C SER A 605 -4.61 3.20 -14.47
N ALA A 606 -4.01 4.35 -14.75
CA ALA A 606 -2.80 4.51 -15.53
C ALA A 606 -1.65 3.65 -14.96
N ALA A 607 -1.48 3.59 -13.63
CA ALA A 607 -0.42 2.80 -13.01
C ALA A 607 -0.49 1.30 -13.37
N LEU A 608 -1.69 0.73 -13.55
CA LEU A 608 -1.88 -0.64 -14.05
C LEU A 608 -1.57 -0.74 -15.55
N LYS A 609 -2.15 0.17 -16.35
CA LYS A 609 -2.04 0.20 -17.82
C LYS A 609 -0.61 0.41 -18.33
N TYR A 610 0.21 1.11 -17.56
CA TYR A 610 1.60 1.49 -17.88
C TYR A 610 2.61 0.81 -16.94
N SER A 611 2.20 -0.29 -16.31
CA SER A 611 3.05 -1.11 -15.45
C SER A 611 4.04 -1.94 -16.27
N THR A 612 5.14 -2.33 -15.64
CA THR A 612 6.12 -3.27 -16.22
C THR A 612 5.49 -4.63 -16.51
N LEU A 613 4.56 -5.10 -15.67
CA LEU A 613 3.87 -6.37 -15.88
C LEU A 613 3.05 -6.36 -17.16
N ALA A 614 2.30 -5.30 -17.43
CA ALA A 614 1.48 -5.15 -18.63
C ALA A 614 2.31 -5.15 -19.93
N HIS A 615 3.57 -4.72 -19.86
CA HIS A 615 4.44 -4.58 -21.03
C HIS A 615 5.54 -5.64 -21.15
N LEU A 616 5.77 -6.45 -20.12
CA LEU A 616 6.80 -7.50 -20.10
C LEU A 616 6.75 -8.47 -21.30
N PRO A 617 5.57 -8.92 -21.79
CA PRO A 617 5.52 -9.80 -22.96
C PRO A 617 6.16 -9.20 -24.22
N HIS A 618 6.02 -7.89 -24.46
CA HIS A 618 6.58 -7.19 -25.62
C HIS A 618 8.11 -7.26 -25.63
N PHE A 619 8.71 -7.09 -24.45
CA PHE A 619 10.15 -7.21 -24.24
C PHE A 619 10.62 -8.67 -24.41
N LEU A 620 9.92 -9.63 -23.80
CA LEU A 620 10.30 -11.05 -23.85
C LEU A 620 10.19 -11.65 -25.25
N ILE A 621 9.23 -11.21 -26.08
CA ILE A 621 9.19 -11.59 -27.50
C ILE A 621 10.48 -11.17 -28.22
N GLY A 622 11.00 -9.98 -27.94
CA GLY A 622 12.30 -9.53 -28.43
C GLY A 622 13.45 -10.41 -27.96
N VAL A 623 13.46 -10.78 -26.67
CA VAL A 623 14.45 -11.70 -26.08
C VAL A 623 14.43 -13.06 -26.80
N LEU A 624 13.24 -13.60 -27.09
CA LEU A 624 13.08 -14.85 -27.83
C LEU A 624 13.53 -14.72 -29.28
N ALA A 625 13.17 -13.62 -29.97
CA ALA A 625 13.60 -13.34 -31.33
C ALA A 625 15.15 -13.29 -31.43
N ALA A 626 15.84 -12.70 -30.46
CA ALA A 626 17.30 -12.69 -30.41
C ALA A 626 17.89 -14.10 -30.27
N SER A 627 17.24 -14.97 -29.48
CA SER A 627 17.66 -16.36 -29.31
C SER A 627 17.55 -17.15 -30.63
N LEU A 628 16.49 -16.92 -31.41
CA LEU A 628 16.25 -17.56 -32.70
C LEU A 628 17.20 -17.02 -33.78
N TYR A 629 17.48 -15.71 -33.75
CA TYR A 629 18.43 -15.07 -34.62
C TYR A 629 19.86 -15.63 -34.47
N LEU A 630 20.27 -15.94 -33.23
CA LEU A 630 21.58 -16.51 -32.91
C LEU A 630 21.63 -18.05 -32.99
N GLY A 631 20.47 -18.71 -33.04
CA GLY A 631 20.34 -20.16 -33.07
C GLY A 631 20.65 -20.81 -34.43
N LYS A 632 20.76 -22.14 -34.45
CA LYS A 632 20.94 -22.92 -35.69
C LYS A 632 19.72 -22.83 -36.64
N SER A 633 18.57 -22.40 -36.13
CA SER A 633 17.29 -22.21 -36.83
C SER A 633 17.15 -20.83 -37.48
N LYS A 634 18.26 -20.18 -37.87
CA LYS A 634 18.21 -18.91 -38.59
C LYS A 634 17.43 -19.08 -39.91
N ILE A 635 16.60 -18.11 -40.27
CA ILE A 635 15.95 -18.08 -41.59
C ILE A 635 17.05 -17.93 -42.64
N LYS A 636 17.34 -19.02 -43.36
CA LYS A 636 18.44 -19.08 -44.34
C LYS A 636 18.05 -18.49 -45.70
N SER A 637 16.76 -18.55 -46.05
CA SER A 637 16.24 -18.05 -47.32
C SER A 637 15.82 -16.59 -47.19
N ALA A 638 16.46 -15.72 -47.97
CA ALA A 638 16.11 -14.30 -48.05
C ALA A 638 14.65 -14.10 -48.52
N ASN A 639 14.17 -14.92 -49.46
CA ASN A 639 12.80 -14.82 -49.99
C ASN A 639 11.77 -15.16 -48.90
N VAL A 640 12.05 -16.16 -48.05
CA VAL A 640 11.17 -16.49 -46.91
C VAL A 640 11.18 -15.36 -45.89
N ALA A 641 12.35 -14.77 -45.61
CA ALA A 641 12.46 -13.62 -44.71
C ALA A 641 11.69 -12.41 -45.25
N GLU A 642 11.77 -12.12 -46.55
CA GLU A 642 11.01 -11.05 -47.23
C GLU A 642 9.51 -11.29 -47.13
N SER A 643 9.02 -12.47 -47.52
CA SER A 643 7.59 -12.77 -47.45
C SER A 643 7.07 -12.65 -46.03
N LEU A 644 7.77 -13.19 -45.04
CA LEU A 644 7.38 -13.07 -43.63
C LEU A 644 7.43 -11.61 -43.14
N PHE A 645 8.43 -10.83 -43.54
CA PHE A 645 8.54 -9.42 -43.18
C PHE A 645 7.36 -8.60 -43.74
N TRP A 646 7.09 -8.70 -45.05
CA TRP A 646 6.04 -7.93 -45.70
C TRP A 646 4.64 -8.39 -45.29
N LEU A 647 4.40 -9.70 -45.14
CA LEU A 647 3.14 -10.21 -44.60
C LEU A 647 2.91 -9.70 -43.16
N SER A 648 3.96 -9.65 -42.34
CA SER A 648 3.85 -9.09 -40.99
C SER A 648 3.56 -7.58 -41.02
N CYS A 649 4.19 -6.82 -41.93
CA CYS A 649 3.92 -5.39 -42.09
C CYS A 649 2.50 -5.11 -42.59
N ILE A 650 2.02 -5.87 -43.59
CA ILE A 650 0.65 -5.77 -44.10
C ILE A 650 -0.35 -6.14 -43.00
N GLY A 651 -0.09 -7.23 -42.26
CA GLY A 651 -0.92 -7.62 -41.12
C GLY A 651 -0.97 -6.55 -40.03
N LEU A 652 0.17 -5.92 -39.71
CA LEU A 652 0.21 -4.79 -38.79
C LEU A 652 -0.62 -3.60 -39.30
N ILE A 653 -0.42 -3.18 -40.55
CA ILE A 653 -1.18 -2.06 -41.13
C ILE A 653 -2.69 -2.37 -41.13
N ALA A 654 -3.07 -3.58 -41.53
CA ALA A 654 -4.48 -4.01 -41.53
C ALA A 654 -5.08 -3.98 -40.11
N ILE A 655 -4.38 -4.50 -39.10
CA ILE A 655 -4.87 -4.47 -37.72
C ILE A 655 -4.97 -3.03 -37.20
N LEU A 656 -3.96 -2.19 -37.45
CA LEU A 656 -3.87 -0.86 -36.85
C LEU A 656 -4.74 0.19 -37.54
N ALA A 657 -5.12 0.00 -38.80
CA ALA A 657 -5.89 0.95 -39.58
C ALA A 657 -7.34 0.53 -39.85
N THR A 658 -7.78 -0.61 -39.33
CA THR A 658 -9.16 -1.11 -39.51
C THR A 658 -9.77 -1.52 -38.17
N THR A 659 -11.05 -1.89 -38.15
CA THR A 659 -11.75 -2.36 -36.95
C THR A 659 -11.27 -3.74 -36.46
N ILE A 660 -10.37 -4.41 -37.18
CA ILE A 660 -9.85 -5.74 -36.83
C ILE A 660 -9.17 -5.75 -35.45
N ASP A 661 -8.53 -4.65 -35.03
CA ASP A 661 -7.94 -4.52 -33.69
C ASP A 661 -8.94 -4.79 -32.57
N THR A 662 -10.17 -4.28 -32.68
CA THR A 662 -11.24 -4.46 -31.67
C THR A 662 -11.65 -5.92 -31.51
N SER A 663 -11.59 -6.71 -32.59
CA SER A 663 -11.94 -8.14 -32.57
C SER A 663 -10.80 -9.04 -32.10
N LEU A 664 -9.55 -8.59 -32.22
CA LEU A 664 -8.35 -9.40 -31.90
C LEU A 664 -7.75 -9.09 -30.53
N GLN A 665 -8.23 -8.07 -29.83
CA GLN A 665 -7.72 -7.69 -28.52
C GLN A 665 -8.23 -8.66 -27.45
N ILE A 666 -7.32 -9.37 -26.76
CA ILE A 666 -7.68 -10.06 -25.52
C ILE A 666 -8.10 -8.99 -24.50
N GLN A 667 -9.18 -9.22 -23.74
CA GLN A 667 -9.61 -8.36 -22.64
C GLN A 667 -8.39 -7.97 -21.78
N TYR A 668 -8.21 -6.68 -21.47
CA TYR A 668 -7.04 -6.12 -20.77
C TYR A 668 -5.66 -6.21 -21.47
N GLY A 669 -5.55 -6.91 -22.61
CA GLY A 669 -4.35 -6.95 -23.43
C GLY A 669 -3.92 -5.56 -23.91
N ARG A 670 -2.64 -5.22 -23.73
CA ARG A 670 -2.05 -3.95 -24.20
C ARG A 670 -1.51 -4.11 -25.62
N TYR A 671 -1.62 -3.05 -26.42
CA TYR A 671 -1.15 -3.00 -27.81
C TYR A 671 -1.59 -4.22 -28.64
N ASN A 672 -2.86 -4.62 -28.54
CA ASN A 672 -3.46 -5.73 -29.28
C ASN A 672 -2.69 -7.07 -29.13
N PHE A 673 -2.19 -7.32 -27.92
CA PHE A 673 -1.60 -8.61 -27.55
C PHE A 673 -2.64 -9.74 -27.73
N PRO A 674 -2.26 -10.91 -28.31
CA PRO A 674 -0.89 -11.35 -28.63
C PRO A 674 -0.42 -11.01 -30.06
N TYR A 675 -1.32 -10.64 -30.96
CA TYR A 675 -1.05 -10.63 -32.40
C TYR A 675 -0.02 -9.56 -32.81
N VAL A 676 -0.23 -8.30 -32.43
CA VAL A 676 0.68 -7.21 -32.80
C VAL A 676 2.10 -7.44 -32.26
N PRO A 677 2.32 -7.80 -30.98
CA PRO A 677 3.65 -8.08 -30.47
C PRO A 677 4.34 -9.26 -31.15
N LEU A 678 3.60 -10.31 -31.52
CA LEU A 678 4.13 -11.43 -32.31
C LEU A 678 4.59 -10.99 -33.70
N LEU A 679 3.79 -10.18 -34.40
CA LEU A 679 4.14 -9.61 -35.70
C LEU A 679 5.35 -8.67 -35.60
N LEU A 680 5.43 -7.83 -34.56
CA LEU A 680 6.61 -6.99 -34.30
C LEU A 680 7.86 -7.84 -34.01
N GLY A 681 7.72 -8.93 -33.26
CA GLY A 681 8.77 -9.91 -33.04
C GLY A 681 9.27 -10.54 -34.33
N LEU A 682 8.36 -10.88 -35.25
CA LEU A 682 8.70 -11.39 -36.58
C LEU A 682 9.40 -10.33 -37.43
N VAL A 683 8.91 -9.09 -37.47
CA VAL A 683 9.55 -7.96 -38.17
C VAL A 683 10.99 -7.77 -37.68
N VAL A 684 11.20 -7.75 -36.35
CA VAL A 684 12.55 -7.59 -35.76
C VAL A 684 13.45 -8.81 -36.06
N LEU A 685 12.89 -10.02 -36.04
CA LEU A 685 13.62 -11.25 -36.34
C LEU A 685 14.04 -11.35 -37.82
N THR A 686 13.16 -10.96 -38.74
CA THR A 686 13.38 -11.13 -40.19
C THR A 686 14.14 -9.97 -40.81
N ALA A 687 14.01 -8.73 -40.29
CA ALA A 687 14.63 -7.54 -40.87
C ALA A 687 16.12 -7.71 -41.22
N PRO A 688 17.00 -8.29 -40.36
CA PRO A 688 18.41 -8.46 -40.70
C PRO A 688 18.70 -9.46 -41.83
N SER A 689 17.73 -10.31 -42.17
CA SER A 689 17.83 -11.38 -43.17
C SER A 689 17.13 -11.04 -44.50
N THR A 690 16.52 -9.85 -44.60
CA THR A 690 15.87 -9.34 -45.82
C THR A 690 16.87 -8.64 -46.76
N VAL A 691 16.48 -8.44 -48.02
CA VAL A 691 17.26 -7.75 -49.07
C VAL A 691 16.63 -6.41 -49.43
N LEU A 692 15.36 -6.40 -49.83
CA LEU A 692 14.58 -5.21 -50.17
C LEU A 692 14.20 -4.42 -48.93
N ALA A 693 13.58 -5.07 -47.93
CA ALA A 693 13.19 -4.39 -46.69
C ALA A 693 14.41 -3.80 -45.97
N LYS A 694 15.54 -4.51 -45.97
CA LYS A 694 16.83 -4.00 -45.48
C LYS A 694 17.26 -2.72 -46.20
N LYS A 695 17.23 -2.67 -47.54
CA LYS A 695 17.59 -1.44 -48.29
C LYS A 695 16.74 -0.24 -47.89
N LEU A 696 15.44 -0.45 -47.64
CA LEU A 696 14.53 0.61 -47.18
C LEU A 696 14.82 1.04 -45.73
N LEU A 697 15.02 0.08 -44.83
CA LEU A 697 15.33 0.35 -43.42
C LEU A 697 16.71 1.00 -43.23
N GLU A 698 17.63 0.78 -44.16
CA GLU A 698 18.99 1.34 -44.14
C GLU A 698 19.11 2.67 -44.92
N LEU A 699 17.98 3.27 -45.35
CA LEU A 699 18.00 4.60 -45.94
C LEU A 699 18.67 5.59 -44.98
N PRO A 700 19.61 6.44 -45.46
CA PRO A 700 20.41 7.32 -44.58
C PRO A 700 19.56 8.21 -43.68
N ILE A 701 18.44 8.73 -44.22
CA ILE A 701 17.49 9.56 -43.46
C ILE A 701 16.86 8.77 -42.31
N LEU A 702 16.46 7.52 -42.54
CA LEU A 702 15.76 6.71 -41.55
C LEU A 702 16.71 6.20 -40.47
N VAL A 703 17.94 5.83 -40.87
CA VAL A 703 19.02 5.49 -39.93
C VAL A 703 19.41 6.71 -39.09
N TRP A 704 19.46 7.90 -39.69
CA TRP A 704 19.73 9.15 -38.97
C TRP A 704 18.63 9.45 -37.94
N VAL A 705 17.35 9.42 -38.33
CA VAL A 705 16.20 9.54 -37.41
C VAL A 705 16.29 8.49 -36.31
N GLY A 706 16.64 7.25 -36.66
CA GLY A 706 16.88 6.15 -35.74
C GLY A 706 17.97 6.43 -34.71
N SER A 707 19.08 7.04 -35.13
CA SER A 707 20.21 7.36 -34.25
C SER A 707 19.86 8.40 -33.19
N ILE A 708 19.00 9.37 -33.53
CA ILE A 708 18.53 10.44 -32.63
C ILE A 708 17.16 10.13 -32.00
N SER A 709 16.62 8.93 -32.23
CA SER A 709 15.26 8.52 -31.82
C SER A 709 14.97 8.73 -30.34
N TYR A 710 15.98 8.61 -29.47
CA TYR A 710 15.83 8.83 -28.04
C TYR A 710 15.52 10.30 -27.70
N GLY A 711 16.22 11.24 -28.35
CA GLY A 711 15.90 12.66 -28.25
C GLY A 711 14.51 12.96 -28.80
N ILE A 712 14.16 12.38 -29.96
CA ILE A 712 12.84 12.57 -30.57
C ILE A 712 11.76 12.16 -29.59
N TYR A 713 11.91 10.99 -28.98
CA TYR A 713 10.97 10.42 -28.03
C TYR A 713 10.80 11.25 -26.73
N ILE A 714 11.84 11.94 -26.29
CA ILE A 714 11.79 12.74 -25.06
C ILE A 714 11.25 14.15 -25.32
N PHE A 715 11.64 14.76 -26.43
CA PHE A 715 11.39 16.17 -26.69
C PHE A 715 10.15 16.43 -27.55
N HIS A 716 9.60 15.44 -28.27
CA HIS A 716 8.47 15.68 -29.18
C HIS A 716 7.27 16.28 -28.50
N TYR A 717 6.86 15.77 -27.34
CA TYR A 717 5.64 16.23 -26.66
C TYR A 717 5.81 17.65 -26.08
N PRO A 718 6.89 17.97 -25.33
CA PRO A 718 7.15 19.34 -24.91
C PRO A 718 7.25 20.33 -26.07
N ILE A 719 7.87 19.93 -27.19
CA ILE A 719 8.00 20.77 -28.39
C ILE A 719 6.65 20.98 -29.06
N GLN A 720 5.85 19.93 -29.27
CA GLN A 720 4.49 20.07 -29.81
C GLN A 720 3.64 21.02 -28.95
N LYS A 721 3.67 20.86 -27.62
CA LYS A 721 2.99 21.76 -26.68
C LYS A 721 3.52 23.19 -26.75
N ALA A 722 4.82 23.39 -26.89
CA ALA A 722 5.44 24.71 -27.05
C ALA A 722 5.06 25.36 -28.39
N THR A 723 5.05 24.60 -29.49
CA THR A 723 4.60 25.06 -30.81
C THR A 723 3.13 25.47 -30.75
N LEU A 724 2.28 24.70 -30.07
CA LEU A 724 0.87 25.02 -29.88
C LEU A 724 0.69 26.33 -29.11
N GLN A 725 1.48 26.54 -28.05
CA GLN A 725 1.49 27.84 -27.36
C GLN A 725 1.96 28.96 -28.28
N GLY A 726 2.97 28.73 -29.12
CA GLY A 726 3.43 29.69 -30.13
C GLY A 726 2.34 30.07 -31.13
N PHE A 727 1.55 29.11 -31.62
CA PHE A 727 0.41 29.37 -32.50
C PHE A 727 -0.65 30.24 -31.81
N LYS A 728 -0.95 29.94 -30.54
CA LYS A 728 -1.87 30.76 -29.73
C LYS A 728 -1.37 32.20 -29.57
N TYR A 729 -0.07 32.40 -29.31
CA TYR A 729 0.51 33.75 -29.24
C TYR A 729 0.50 34.48 -30.58
N ALA A 730 0.71 33.76 -31.69
CA ALA A 730 0.67 34.30 -33.04
C ALA A 730 -0.75 34.47 -33.60
N SER A 731 -1.79 34.13 -32.81
CA SER A 731 -3.20 34.14 -33.25
C SER A 731 -3.45 33.30 -34.51
N LEU A 732 -2.67 32.22 -34.69
CA LEU A 732 -2.86 31.25 -35.77
C LEU A 732 -3.81 30.15 -35.32
N ASP A 733 -4.92 29.99 -36.03
CA ASP A 733 -5.84 28.89 -35.83
C ASP A 733 -5.20 27.54 -36.19
N LEU A 734 -5.35 26.54 -35.32
CA LEU A 734 -4.70 25.23 -35.50
C LEU A 734 -5.31 24.46 -36.66
N ASP A 735 -6.64 24.43 -36.77
CA ASP A 735 -7.38 23.62 -37.73
C ASP A 735 -7.08 24.07 -39.17
N SER A 736 -6.98 25.38 -39.37
CA SER A 736 -6.61 25.98 -40.67
C SER A 736 -5.13 25.83 -41.03
N ASN A 737 -4.26 25.52 -40.05
CA ASN A 737 -2.80 25.52 -40.20
C ASN A 737 -2.13 24.21 -39.75
N VAL A 738 -2.86 23.09 -39.76
CA VAL A 738 -2.37 21.78 -39.28
C VAL A 738 -1.05 21.36 -39.95
N ALA A 739 -0.93 21.56 -41.27
CA ALA A 739 0.29 21.22 -42.00
C ALA A 739 1.51 22.05 -41.55
N LEU A 740 1.29 23.34 -41.26
CA LEU A 740 2.33 24.23 -40.74
C LEU A 740 2.73 23.82 -39.32
N TYR A 741 1.75 23.51 -38.47
CA TYR A 741 1.98 23.01 -37.10
C TYR A 741 2.77 21.69 -37.11
N ALA A 742 2.42 20.76 -38.01
CA ALA A 742 3.13 19.50 -38.21
C ALA A 742 4.59 19.74 -38.62
N GLY A 743 4.79 20.58 -39.64
CA GLY A 743 6.12 20.91 -40.17
C GLY A 743 7.02 21.54 -39.12
N ILE A 744 6.56 22.57 -38.42
CA ILE A 744 7.33 23.27 -37.39
C ILE A 744 7.65 22.32 -36.22
N SER A 745 6.63 21.61 -35.71
CA SER A 745 6.82 20.71 -34.57
C SER A 745 7.79 19.57 -34.88
N LEU A 746 7.70 18.99 -36.09
CA LEU A 746 8.61 17.93 -36.52
C LEU A 746 10.04 18.46 -36.68
N LEU A 747 10.22 19.59 -37.38
CA LEU A 747 11.53 20.18 -37.61
C LEU A 747 12.22 20.58 -36.30
N LEU A 748 11.50 21.24 -35.39
CA LEU A 748 12.04 21.58 -34.07
C LEU A 748 12.40 20.33 -33.26
N THR A 749 11.55 19.30 -33.29
CA THR A 749 11.83 18.02 -32.63
C THR A 749 13.10 17.38 -33.17
N LEU A 750 13.24 17.25 -34.49
CA LEU A 750 14.42 16.69 -35.13
C LEU A 750 15.68 17.52 -34.82
N PHE A 751 15.56 18.85 -34.84
CA PHE A 751 16.67 19.76 -34.56
C PHE A 751 17.18 19.63 -33.11
N VAL A 752 16.29 19.74 -32.12
CA VAL A 752 16.65 19.62 -30.69
C VAL A 752 17.19 18.22 -30.36
N SER A 753 16.60 17.18 -30.96
CA SER A 753 17.06 15.80 -30.81
C SER A 753 18.44 15.58 -31.41
N HIS A 754 18.71 16.19 -32.57
CA HIS A 754 20.03 16.14 -33.19
C HIS A 754 21.09 16.85 -32.33
N LEU A 755 20.75 18.03 -31.80
CA LEU A 755 21.64 18.83 -30.98
C LEU A 755 21.99 18.11 -29.67
N SER A 756 20.99 17.59 -28.96
CA SER A 756 21.18 16.82 -27.74
C SER A 756 22.00 15.54 -27.96
N PHE A 757 21.75 14.83 -29.07
CA PHE A 757 22.56 13.67 -29.46
C PHE A 757 24.03 14.03 -29.67
N LYS A 758 24.31 15.11 -30.40
CA LYS A 758 25.67 15.56 -30.72
C LYS A 758 26.44 16.08 -29.50
N ILE A 759 25.78 16.85 -28.62
CA ILE A 759 26.43 17.56 -27.52
C ILE A 759 26.54 16.69 -26.26
N ILE A 760 25.58 15.81 -26.00
CA ILE A 760 25.48 15.12 -24.71
C ILE A 760 25.65 13.62 -24.89
N GLU A 761 24.79 12.99 -25.70
CA GLU A 761 24.75 11.52 -25.81
C GLU A 761 26.04 10.97 -26.43
N GLN A 762 26.43 11.49 -27.60
CA GLN A 762 27.58 11.01 -28.34
C GLN A 762 28.91 11.18 -27.56
N PRO A 763 29.20 12.33 -26.92
CA PRO A 763 30.41 12.50 -26.11
C PRO A 763 30.46 11.55 -24.91
N LEU A 764 29.35 11.38 -24.19
CA LEU A 764 29.31 10.48 -23.03
C LEU A 764 29.44 9.00 -23.45
N MET A 765 28.79 8.60 -24.54
CA MET A 765 28.97 7.26 -25.11
C MET A 765 30.42 7.01 -25.54
N ASN A 766 31.07 8.00 -26.16
CA ASN A 766 32.48 7.92 -26.54
C ASN A 766 33.41 7.87 -25.32
N TRP A 767 33.12 8.65 -24.28
CA TRP A 767 33.85 8.63 -23.01
C TRP A 767 33.82 7.25 -22.36
N LEU A 768 32.64 6.61 -22.30
CA LEU A 768 32.49 5.27 -21.74
C LEU A 768 33.25 4.22 -22.56
N LYS A 769 33.19 4.32 -23.90
CA LYS A 769 33.96 3.45 -24.82
C LYS A 769 35.46 3.57 -24.59
N ARG A 770 35.98 4.78 -24.35
CA ARG A 770 37.42 5.04 -24.10
C ARG A 770 37.91 4.47 -22.77
N ARG A 771 37.13 4.58 -21.70
CA ARG A 771 37.55 4.10 -20.36
C ARG A 771 37.47 2.59 -20.18
N ASN A 772 36.65 1.91 -20.97
CA ASN A 772 36.44 0.46 -20.89
C ASN A 772 36.46 -0.18 -22.29
N PRO A 773 37.63 -0.29 -22.95
CA PRO A 773 37.72 -0.94 -24.26
C PRO A 773 37.18 -2.39 -24.19
N PRO A 774 36.58 -2.92 -25.26
CA PRO A 774 36.19 -4.33 -25.32
C PRO A 774 37.41 -5.22 -25.07
N VAL A 775 37.29 -6.18 -24.16
CA VAL A 775 38.33 -7.20 -23.92
C VAL A 775 38.38 -8.07 -25.17
N ILE A 776 39.41 -7.89 -26.00
CA ILE A 776 39.72 -8.78 -27.10
C ILE A 776 40.21 -10.09 -26.46
N SER A 777 39.38 -11.13 -26.45
CA SER A 777 39.86 -12.46 -26.10
C SER A 777 40.72 -12.96 -27.24
N GLN A 778 42.03 -13.07 -27.01
CA GLN A 778 42.92 -13.87 -27.85
C GLN A 778 42.39 -15.31 -27.85
N GLN A 779 41.73 -15.72 -28.93
CA GLN A 779 41.42 -17.14 -29.17
C GLN A 779 42.69 -17.78 -29.74
N THR A 780 43.40 -18.54 -28.92
CA THR A 780 44.39 -19.50 -29.37
C THR A 780 43.64 -20.59 -30.12
N ILE A 781 43.81 -20.65 -31.45
CA ILE A 781 43.28 -21.72 -32.29
C ILE A 781 44.10 -22.97 -31.99
N VAL A 782 43.53 -23.92 -31.26
CA VAL A 782 44.03 -25.30 -31.20
C VAL A 782 43.34 -26.04 -32.34
N ILE A 783 44.13 -26.45 -33.33
CA ILE A 783 43.71 -27.34 -34.41
C ILE A 783 43.70 -28.75 -33.81
N GLU A 784 42.52 -29.31 -33.54
CA GLU A 784 42.38 -30.74 -33.25
C GLU A 784 41.98 -31.48 -34.54
N ASN A 785 42.90 -32.34 -34.98
CA ASN A 785 42.69 -33.28 -36.06
C ASN A 785 41.77 -34.44 -35.62
N ASN A 786 40.98 -34.91 -36.58
CA ASN A 786 40.12 -36.09 -36.59
C ASN A 786 40.57 -37.27 -35.68
N VAL A 787 39.67 -37.75 -34.82
CA VAL A 787 39.57 -39.17 -34.45
C VAL A 787 38.09 -39.56 -34.27
N GLU A 788 37.69 -40.63 -34.95
CA GLU A 788 36.37 -41.29 -34.95
C GLU A 788 35.92 -41.89 -33.60
N PRO A 789 34.62 -42.21 -33.44
CA PRO A 789 34.05 -42.67 -32.17
C PRO A 789 34.24 -44.18 -31.95
N LYS A 790 34.60 -44.57 -30.72
CA LYS A 790 34.43 -45.95 -30.22
C LYS A 790 33.56 -45.95 -28.95
N SER A 791 32.53 -46.79 -28.95
CA SER A 791 31.75 -47.21 -27.78
C SER A 791 32.37 -48.48 -27.15
N PRO A 792 31.74 -49.17 -26.17
CA PRO A 792 31.29 -48.78 -24.83
C PRO A 792 31.96 -49.69 -23.74
N ASN A 793 31.55 -49.52 -22.47
CA ASN A 793 31.84 -50.36 -21.27
C ASN A 793 33.21 -50.19 -20.58
N ASN A 794 33.24 -49.80 -19.29
CA ASN A 794 32.92 -50.69 -18.16
C ASN A 794 32.87 -49.96 -16.79
N LYS A 795 31.73 -50.19 -16.10
CA LYS A 795 31.47 -50.37 -14.66
C LYS A 795 32.40 -49.76 -13.60
N LYS A 796 31.78 -49.09 -12.62
CA LYS A 796 31.73 -49.59 -11.23
C LYS A 796 30.46 -49.13 -10.49
N SER A 797 29.64 -50.11 -10.14
CA SER A 797 28.52 -50.02 -9.20
C SER A 797 29.03 -50.19 -7.77
N SER A 798 28.54 -49.36 -6.84
CA SER A 798 28.49 -49.60 -5.39
C SER A 798 27.22 -48.91 -4.90
N ARG A 799 26.08 -49.59 -4.83
CA ARG A 799 25.52 -50.20 -3.59
C ARG A 799 25.85 -49.40 -2.33
N TYR A 800 24.84 -48.71 -1.80
CA TYR A 800 24.71 -48.39 -0.38
C TYR A 800 23.47 -49.13 0.15
N PRO A 801 23.57 -49.80 1.30
CA PRO A 801 22.49 -50.62 1.83
C PRO A 801 21.42 -49.77 2.50
N LEU A 802 20.21 -50.28 2.36
CA LEU A 802 19.08 -50.24 3.28
C LEU A 802 19.49 -49.96 4.75
N LEU A 803 19.07 -48.80 5.27
CA LEU A 803 18.83 -48.58 6.70
C LEU A 803 17.60 -47.67 6.85
N THR A 804 16.48 -48.22 6.43
CA THR A 804 15.13 -47.86 6.90
C THR A 804 14.92 -48.54 8.25
N LEU A 805 15.06 -47.81 9.36
CA LEU A 805 14.27 -47.99 10.60
C LEU A 805 14.75 -46.96 11.64
N THR A 806 14.10 -45.81 11.71
CA THR A 806 13.90 -44.92 12.90
C THR A 806 13.39 -43.53 12.45
N ALA A 807 12.37 -43.52 11.58
CA ALA A 807 11.61 -42.31 11.25
C ALA A 807 10.11 -42.60 11.01
N ILE A 808 9.62 -43.75 11.49
CA ILE A 808 8.23 -44.23 11.27
C ILE A 808 7.44 -44.40 12.59
N THR A 809 8.00 -44.05 13.75
CA THR A 809 7.28 -44.13 15.05
C THR A 809 6.91 -42.77 15.65
N GLY A 810 6.52 -41.81 14.81
CA GLY A 810 5.94 -40.54 15.26
C GLY A 810 4.79 -40.00 14.41
N CYS A 811 4.53 -40.57 13.23
CA CYS A 811 3.51 -40.06 12.30
C CYS A 811 2.24 -40.94 12.23
N GLY A 812 2.18 -42.04 12.98
CA GLY A 812 1.03 -42.95 12.98
C GLY A 812 -0.10 -42.60 13.97
N ALA A 813 0.12 -41.66 14.89
CA ALA A 813 -0.88 -41.29 15.91
C ALA A 813 -1.61 -39.96 15.63
N LEU A 814 -1.08 -39.10 14.75
CA LEU A 814 -1.69 -37.80 14.45
C LEU A 814 -2.76 -37.86 13.34
N ALA A 815 -2.75 -38.89 12.50
CA ALA A 815 -3.71 -39.02 11.39
C ALA A 815 -5.08 -39.58 11.82
N TYR A 816 -5.16 -40.20 13.01
CA TYR A 816 -6.43 -40.74 13.53
C TYR A 816 -7.19 -39.74 14.43
N PHE A 817 -6.51 -38.71 14.97
CA PHE A 817 -7.16 -37.66 15.77
C PHE A 817 -7.73 -36.51 14.92
N VAL A 818 -7.33 -36.42 13.64
CA VAL A 818 -7.79 -35.38 12.69
C VAL A 818 -9.12 -35.76 12.01
N TYR A 819 -9.71 -36.93 12.30
CA TYR A 819 -11.01 -37.33 11.73
C TYR A 819 -12.20 -37.22 12.71
N SER A 820 -12.03 -36.62 13.88
CA SER A 820 -13.17 -36.44 14.80
C SER A 820 -13.04 -35.17 15.64
N SER A 821 -13.46 -34.04 15.09
CA SER A 821 -14.07 -32.90 15.82
C SER A 821 -14.28 -31.74 14.85
N THR A 822 -15.27 -31.86 13.97
CA THR A 822 -15.90 -30.67 13.41
C THR A 822 -16.74 -30.03 14.50
N SER A 823 -16.22 -28.98 15.13
CA SER A 823 -17.01 -28.02 15.91
C SER A 823 -17.05 -26.68 15.16
N PRO A 824 -18.15 -25.92 15.29
CA PRO A 824 -18.68 -25.17 14.18
C PRO A 824 -18.07 -23.77 14.06
N ALA A 825 -17.72 -23.36 12.84
CA ALA A 825 -17.19 -22.03 12.55
C ALA A 825 -18.17 -20.92 12.94
N SER A 826 -17.65 -19.80 13.46
CA SER A 826 -18.37 -18.54 13.58
C SER A 826 -18.77 -18.03 12.19
N SER A 827 -19.91 -17.35 12.07
CA SER A 827 -20.41 -16.84 10.79
C SER A 827 -21.10 -15.50 10.94
N ILE A 828 -20.99 -14.65 9.91
CA ILE A 828 -21.70 -13.37 9.81
C ILE A 828 -22.73 -13.46 8.69
N GLU A 829 -23.98 -13.13 9.00
CA GLU A 829 -25.03 -12.85 8.02
C GLU A 829 -25.27 -11.34 8.00
N GLN A 830 -24.84 -10.66 6.93
CA GLN A 830 -25.03 -9.23 6.74
C GLN A 830 -25.19 -8.88 5.26
N ALA A 831 -25.75 -7.70 4.97
CA ALA A 831 -25.84 -7.21 3.61
C ALA A 831 -24.44 -7.03 3.00
N SER A 832 -24.26 -7.42 1.74
CA SER A 832 -22.95 -7.38 1.06
C SER A 832 -22.38 -5.97 0.98
N TRP A 833 -23.24 -4.95 0.86
CA TRP A 833 -22.86 -3.54 0.80
C TRP A 833 -22.66 -2.88 2.17
N ALA A 834 -22.86 -3.61 3.28
CA ALA A 834 -22.67 -3.03 4.61
C ALA A 834 -21.23 -2.51 4.81
N ASN A 835 -20.26 -2.98 4.03
CA ASN A 835 -18.86 -2.51 4.03
C ASN A 835 -18.49 -1.55 2.88
N ASP A 836 -19.47 -1.13 2.06
CA ASP A 836 -19.27 -0.17 0.98
C ASP A 836 -19.39 1.29 1.45
N ASN A 837 -19.05 2.25 0.58
CA ASN A 837 -18.96 3.68 0.89
C ASN A 837 -20.13 4.53 0.37
N TYR A 838 -21.19 3.93 -0.19
CA TYR A 838 -22.35 4.71 -0.63
C TYR A 838 -23.32 4.92 0.53
N SER A 839 -23.45 6.17 0.95
CA SER A 839 -24.47 6.58 1.92
C SER A 839 -25.47 7.56 1.28
N VAL A 840 -26.73 7.40 1.66
CA VAL A 840 -27.85 8.28 1.32
C VAL A 840 -28.28 8.99 2.60
N ILE A 841 -28.33 10.31 2.57
CA ILE A 841 -28.97 11.13 3.61
C ILE A 841 -30.47 11.20 3.31
N PHE A 842 -31.28 10.68 4.22
CA PHE A 842 -32.71 10.48 4.03
C PHE A 842 -33.53 11.15 5.14
N ASP A 843 -34.64 11.76 4.76
CA ASP A 843 -35.72 12.20 5.64
C ASP A 843 -37.02 11.50 5.25
N HIS A 844 -37.64 10.78 6.18
CA HIS A 844 -38.72 9.86 5.86
C HIS A 844 -40.12 10.44 6.05
N HIS A 845 -40.26 11.67 6.57
CA HIS A 845 -41.56 12.15 7.03
C HIS A 845 -41.65 13.67 6.99
N ALA A 846 -42.47 14.18 6.08
CA ALA A 846 -42.80 15.60 6.01
C ALA A 846 -44.18 15.82 5.37
N HIS A 847 -44.82 16.92 5.76
CA HIS A 847 -46.18 17.29 5.38
C HIS A 847 -46.17 18.48 4.42
N THR A 848 -47.14 18.48 3.51
CA THR A 848 -47.32 19.53 2.49
C THR A 848 -48.72 20.13 2.61
N ASP A 849 -48.99 21.12 1.76
CA ASP A 849 -50.31 21.72 1.57
C ASP A 849 -51.39 20.75 1.05
N TYR A 850 -51.03 19.50 0.73
CA TYR A 850 -51.99 18.42 0.46
C TYR A 850 -52.63 17.83 1.73
N SER A 851 -52.11 18.14 2.92
CA SER A 851 -52.72 17.84 4.22
C SER A 851 -52.72 19.07 5.14
N ASP A 852 -51.87 19.09 6.16
CA ASP A 852 -51.78 20.13 7.19
C ASP A 852 -50.40 20.82 7.23
N GLY A 853 -49.57 20.57 6.22
CA GLY A 853 -48.32 21.29 6.00
C GLY A 853 -48.56 22.71 5.48
N SER A 854 -47.71 23.64 5.92
CA SER A 854 -47.82 25.07 5.57
C SER A 854 -47.19 25.45 4.23
N LEU A 855 -46.44 24.54 3.60
CA LEU A 855 -45.67 24.82 2.39
C LEU A 855 -46.18 24.01 1.19
N PRO A 856 -46.19 24.62 0.00
CA PRO A 856 -46.32 23.87 -1.25
C PRO A 856 -45.26 22.78 -1.36
N MET A 857 -45.66 21.62 -1.88
CA MET A 857 -44.76 20.48 -2.09
C MET A 857 -43.46 20.86 -2.81
N SER A 858 -43.53 21.71 -3.83
CA SER A 858 -42.36 22.15 -4.61
C SER A 858 -41.33 22.92 -3.75
N THR A 859 -41.80 23.81 -2.87
CA THR A 859 -40.97 24.58 -1.95
C THR A 859 -40.33 23.69 -0.89
N LEU A 860 -41.08 22.71 -0.38
CA LEU A 860 -40.54 21.75 0.59
C LEU A 860 -39.41 20.90 -0.01
N VAL A 861 -39.62 20.38 -1.24
CA VAL A 861 -38.62 19.62 -2.00
C VAL A 861 -37.37 20.46 -2.29
N GLU A 862 -37.53 21.73 -2.63
CA GLU A 862 -36.42 22.66 -2.84
C GLU A 862 -35.57 22.83 -1.57
N HIS A 863 -36.20 23.03 -0.41
CA HIS A 863 -35.50 23.10 0.87
C HIS A 863 -34.75 21.81 1.20
N ALA A 864 -35.38 20.65 1.01
CA ALA A 864 -34.73 19.35 1.23
C ALA A 864 -33.48 19.19 0.36
N TYR A 865 -33.55 19.56 -0.93
CA TYR A 865 -32.42 19.51 -1.86
C TYR A 865 -31.25 20.38 -1.37
N PHE A 866 -31.50 21.64 -1.01
CA PHE A 866 -30.44 22.56 -0.56
C PHE A 866 -29.89 22.25 0.83
N ASN A 867 -30.66 21.57 1.68
CA ASN A 867 -30.19 21.11 2.99
C ASN A 867 -29.32 19.85 2.92
N GLY A 868 -29.19 19.25 1.74
CA GLY A 868 -28.31 18.12 1.47
C GLY A 868 -28.98 16.76 1.65
N CYS A 869 -30.31 16.67 1.49
CA CYS A 869 -30.96 15.37 1.33
C CYS A 869 -30.51 14.70 0.02
N ASP A 870 -30.15 13.42 0.09
CA ASP A 870 -30.08 12.54 -1.09
C ASP A 870 -31.47 11.93 -1.39
N ALA A 871 -32.30 11.75 -0.35
CA ALA A 871 -33.67 11.27 -0.44
C ALA A 871 -34.61 11.99 0.54
N MET A 872 -35.89 12.12 0.17
CA MET A 872 -36.95 12.51 1.09
C MET A 872 -38.26 11.76 0.78
N ALA A 873 -39.14 11.63 1.78
CA ALA A 873 -40.50 11.14 1.59
C ALA A 873 -41.54 12.19 1.97
N ILE A 874 -42.60 12.25 1.17
CA ILE A 874 -43.77 13.10 1.41
C ILE A 874 -44.89 12.21 1.93
N THR A 875 -45.30 12.42 3.17
CA THR A 875 -46.16 11.49 3.95
C THR A 875 -47.37 12.21 4.55
N ASP A 876 -48.06 13.02 3.76
CA ASP A 876 -49.30 13.69 4.17
C ASP A 876 -50.32 12.73 4.82
N HIS A 877 -51.12 13.26 5.74
CA HIS A 877 -52.13 12.49 6.49
C HIS A 877 -53.25 11.91 5.61
N THR A 878 -53.74 10.73 5.96
CA THR A 878 -54.88 10.08 5.28
C THR A 878 -56.25 10.73 5.52
N ASN A 879 -56.36 11.62 6.50
CA ASN A 879 -57.64 12.24 6.89
C ASN A 879 -58.13 13.35 5.92
N THR A 880 -57.28 13.78 4.98
CA THR A 880 -57.62 14.74 3.93
C THR A 880 -57.78 14.05 2.57
N LEU A 881 -58.88 14.30 1.86
CA LEU A 881 -59.16 13.70 0.54
C LEU A 881 -58.10 14.02 -0.54
N SER A 882 -57.29 15.08 -0.34
CA SER A 882 -56.23 15.54 -1.25
C SER A 882 -54.94 14.71 -1.20
N SER A 883 -54.63 14.04 -0.08
CA SER A 883 -53.30 13.49 0.22
C SER A 883 -52.91 12.23 -0.56
N LEU A 884 -53.85 11.58 -1.24
CA LEU A 884 -53.65 10.33 -1.98
C LEU A 884 -54.18 10.40 -3.43
N THR A 885 -54.33 11.61 -3.97
CA THR A 885 -54.83 11.85 -5.32
C THR A 885 -53.81 11.51 -6.41
N HIS A 886 -54.29 11.17 -7.61
CA HIS A 886 -53.42 11.03 -8.78
C HIS A 886 -52.67 12.34 -9.11
N GLU A 887 -53.29 13.49 -8.84
CA GLU A 887 -52.68 14.82 -9.01
C GLU A 887 -51.42 15.00 -8.14
N LYS A 888 -51.45 14.56 -6.88
CA LYS A 888 -50.28 14.56 -6.01
C LYS A 888 -49.13 13.72 -6.60
N LEU A 889 -49.44 12.52 -7.09
CA LEU A 889 -48.45 11.63 -7.70
C LEU A 889 -47.88 12.18 -9.01
N ASP A 890 -48.70 12.88 -9.80
CA ASP A 890 -48.25 13.57 -11.02
C ASP A 890 -47.33 14.77 -10.70
N THR A 891 -47.61 15.45 -9.58
CA THR A 891 -46.75 16.52 -9.05
C THR A 891 -45.41 15.98 -8.57
N ILE A 892 -45.41 14.88 -7.80
CA ILE A 892 -44.18 14.18 -7.39
C ILE A 892 -43.36 13.76 -8.62
N GLU A 893 -44.00 13.18 -9.63
CA GLU A 893 -43.32 12.76 -10.86
C GLU A 893 -42.70 13.95 -11.62
N SER A 894 -43.36 15.10 -11.60
CA SER A 894 -42.83 16.35 -12.17
C SER A 894 -41.63 16.87 -11.38
N LEU A 895 -41.68 16.80 -10.04
CA LEU A 895 -40.58 17.22 -9.16
C LEU A 895 -39.36 16.29 -9.27
N ARG A 896 -39.56 14.97 -9.43
CA ARG A 896 -38.47 14.01 -9.71
C ARG A 896 -37.67 14.39 -10.96
N LYS A 897 -38.35 14.91 -11.99
CA LYS A 897 -37.72 15.39 -13.23
C LYS A 897 -37.00 16.73 -13.01
N ALA A 898 -37.55 17.60 -12.18
CA ALA A 898 -36.95 18.90 -11.87
C ALA A 898 -35.70 18.77 -10.97
N TYR A 899 -35.68 17.78 -10.07
CA TYR A 899 -34.59 17.53 -9.11
C TYR A 899 -34.00 16.12 -9.26
N PRO A 900 -33.31 15.79 -10.37
CA PRO A 900 -32.81 14.44 -10.65
C PRO A 900 -31.74 13.94 -9.65
N GLY A 901 -31.20 14.83 -8.80
CA GLY A 901 -30.26 14.48 -7.73
C GLY A 901 -30.90 14.15 -6.38
N LEU A 902 -32.22 14.25 -6.25
CA LEU A 902 -32.97 13.96 -5.02
C LEU A 902 -34.02 12.87 -5.29
N MET A 903 -33.95 11.78 -4.53
CA MET A 903 -34.99 10.76 -4.56
C MET A 903 -36.21 11.26 -3.78
N ILE A 904 -37.36 11.34 -4.46
CA ILE A 904 -38.61 11.82 -3.86
C ILE A 904 -39.57 10.64 -3.79
N LEU A 905 -39.81 10.15 -2.58
CA LEU A 905 -40.70 9.03 -2.30
C LEU A 905 -42.12 9.52 -2.05
N ALA A 906 -43.10 8.87 -2.69
CA ALA A 906 -44.48 9.01 -2.30
C ALA A 906 -44.76 8.08 -1.12
N GLY A 907 -45.29 8.64 -0.04
CA GLY A 907 -45.75 7.89 1.11
C GLY A 907 -47.02 8.49 1.70
N VAL A 908 -47.40 7.98 2.86
CA VAL A 908 -48.58 8.41 3.58
C VAL A 908 -48.42 8.17 5.07
N GLU A 909 -48.86 9.11 5.88
CA GLU A 909 -49.01 8.91 7.32
C GLU A 909 -50.45 8.46 7.62
N ILE A 910 -50.58 7.19 8.01
CA ILE A 910 -51.87 6.56 8.31
C ILE A 910 -52.19 6.77 9.79
N GLY A 911 -53.26 7.50 10.08
CA GLY A 911 -53.86 7.51 11.41
C GLY A 911 -54.60 6.19 11.66
N MET A 912 -54.13 5.40 12.62
CA MET A 912 -54.63 4.05 12.87
C MET A 912 -56.03 4.11 13.50
N LEU A 913 -57.01 3.53 12.80
CA LEU A 913 -58.43 3.70 13.10
C LEU A 913 -58.84 3.02 14.41
N SER A 914 -58.21 1.88 14.74
CA SER A 914 -58.52 1.20 16.01
C SER A 914 -58.15 2.03 17.25
N TYR A 915 -57.34 3.08 17.07
CA TYR A 915 -56.89 4.02 18.10
C TYR A 915 -57.51 5.42 17.95
N ASP A 916 -58.62 5.57 17.23
CA ASP A 916 -59.20 6.90 16.91
C ASP A 916 -58.20 7.85 16.23
N GLN A 917 -57.30 7.31 15.41
CA GLN A 917 -56.21 8.05 14.76
C GLN A 917 -55.22 8.70 15.74
N ARG A 918 -55.16 8.21 17.00
CA ARG A 918 -54.15 8.63 17.96
C ARG A 918 -52.76 8.17 17.51
N GLU A 919 -52.66 6.92 17.08
CA GLU A 919 -51.42 6.32 16.56
C GLU A 919 -51.23 6.50 15.07
N HIS A 920 -49.97 6.61 14.66
CA HIS A 920 -49.62 6.95 13.29
C HIS A 920 -48.55 6.03 12.72
N VAL A 921 -48.77 5.58 11.49
CA VAL A 921 -47.82 4.73 10.76
C VAL A 921 -47.51 5.34 9.41
N ASN A 922 -46.25 5.66 9.17
CA ASN A 922 -45.78 5.97 7.83
C ASN A 922 -45.68 4.72 7.00
N LEU A 923 -46.21 4.79 5.77
CA LEU A 923 -46.02 3.80 4.74
C LEU A 923 -45.37 4.45 3.53
N LEU A 924 -44.15 4.01 3.22
CA LEU A 924 -43.34 4.46 2.10
C LEU A 924 -43.50 3.49 0.93
N ALA A 925 -43.79 4.03 -0.26
CA ALA A 925 -43.96 3.23 -1.47
C ALA A 925 -42.81 3.44 -2.45
N HIS A 926 -42.32 2.36 -3.05
CA HIS A 926 -41.40 2.45 -4.17
C HIS A 926 -42.11 3.09 -5.39
N PRO A 927 -41.44 3.90 -6.24
CA PRO A 927 -42.08 4.56 -7.38
C PRO A 927 -42.84 3.62 -8.33
N ASN A 928 -42.31 2.41 -8.54
CA ASN A 928 -42.96 1.38 -9.37
C ASN A 928 -44.31 0.86 -8.82
N THR A 929 -44.63 1.09 -7.55
CA THR A 929 -45.82 0.53 -6.88
C THR A 929 -46.74 1.57 -6.29
N GLU A 930 -46.28 2.82 -6.09
CA GLU A 930 -47.03 3.90 -5.44
C GLU A 930 -48.41 4.15 -6.08
N ARG A 931 -48.52 4.10 -7.42
CA ARG A 931 -49.79 4.31 -8.15
C ARG A 931 -50.82 3.19 -7.95
N ARG A 932 -50.38 2.01 -7.52
CA ARG A 932 -51.25 0.87 -7.19
C ARG A 932 -51.56 0.80 -5.70
N LEU A 933 -50.57 1.14 -4.86
CA LEU A 933 -50.63 0.99 -3.42
C LEU A 933 -51.40 2.12 -2.73
N LEU A 934 -51.01 3.37 -3.00
CA LEU A 934 -51.50 4.52 -2.25
C LEU A 934 -53.01 4.77 -2.46
N PRO A 935 -53.58 4.67 -3.68
CA PRO A 935 -55.02 4.77 -3.86
C PRO A 935 -55.81 3.63 -3.22
N GLU A 936 -55.27 2.39 -3.20
CA GLU A 936 -55.95 1.27 -2.55
C GLU A 936 -56.01 1.46 -1.03
N ILE A 937 -54.97 2.02 -0.41
CA ILE A 937 -54.99 2.35 1.03
C ILE A 937 -56.14 3.31 1.34
N LEU A 938 -56.34 4.35 0.53
CA LEU A 938 -57.47 5.29 0.71
C LEU A 938 -58.83 4.59 0.60
N ALA A 939 -59.00 3.74 -0.42
CA ALA A 939 -60.23 2.98 -0.62
C ALA A 939 -60.49 2.04 0.58
N THR A 940 -59.46 1.34 1.02
CA THR A 940 -59.54 0.40 2.16
C THR A 940 -59.89 1.10 3.46
N LEU A 941 -59.30 2.27 3.73
CA LEU A 941 -59.61 3.06 4.92
C LEU A 941 -61.07 3.51 4.92
N SER A 942 -61.60 3.88 3.75
CA SER A 942 -63.02 4.25 3.59
C SER A 942 -63.95 3.06 3.85
N ASP A 943 -63.63 1.88 3.34
CA ASP A 943 -64.42 0.65 3.55
C ASP A 943 -64.38 0.16 5.01
N SER A 944 -63.23 0.36 5.67
CA SER A 944 -62.99 -0.13 7.03
C SER A 944 -63.84 0.58 8.11
N VAL A 945 -64.42 1.75 7.82
CA VAL A 945 -65.31 2.47 8.75
C VAL A 945 -66.52 1.62 9.18
N SER A 946 -66.95 0.69 8.32
CA SER A 946 -68.08 -0.23 8.58
C SER A 946 -67.71 -1.49 9.38
N ILE A 947 -66.42 -1.71 9.66
CA ILE A 947 -65.88 -2.88 10.37
C ILE A 947 -65.75 -2.56 11.86
N GLU A 948 -65.89 -3.58 12.72
CA GLU A 948 -65.64 -3.44 14.17
C GLU A 948 -64.25 -2.84 14.44
N LYS A 949 -64.21 -1.87 15.36
CA LYS A 949 -63.05 -0.99 15.59
C LYS A 949 -61.73 -1.73 15.85
N ASP A 950 -61.77 -2.84 16.60
CA ASP A 950 -60.62 -3.67 16.92
C ASP A 950 -60.08 -4.48 15.72
N GLN A 951 -60.89 -4.66 14.67
CA GLN A 951 -60.53 -5.39 13.45
C GLN A 951 -60.12 -4.49 12.27
N GLN A 952 -60.35 -3.18 12.36
CA GLN A 952 -60.10 -2.22 11.27
C GLN A 952 -58.63 -2.22 10.80
N ASP A 953 -57.68 -2.17 11.73
CA ASP A 953 -56.26 -2.20 11.40
C ASP A 953 -55.85 -3.54 10.77
N HIS A 954 -56.41 -4.66 11.25
CA HIS A 954 -56.13 -5.98 10.71
C HIS A 954 -56.64 -6.10 9.27
N PHE A 955 -57.85 -5.57 9.01
CA PHE A 955 -58.43 -5.51 7.68
C PHE A 955 -57.55 -4.70 6.72
N LEU A 956 -57.06 -3.53 7.14
CA LEU A 956 -56.14 -2.71 6.35
C LEU A 956 -54.87 -3.48 5.99
N ILE A 957 -54.21 -4.08 6.97
CA ILE A 957 -52.97 -4.85 6.78
C ILE A 957 -53.22 -6.05 5.85
N GLN A 958 -54.35 -6.76 6.04
CA GLN A 958 -54.72 -7.89 5.18
C GLN A 958 -54.94 -7.44 3.73
N ARG A 959 -55.60 -6.30 3.52
CA ARG A 959 -55.87 -5.77 2.18
C ARG A 959 -54.59 -5.31 1.47
N ILE A 960 -53.69 -4.64 2.18
CA ILE A 960 -52.34 -4.30 1.67
C ILE A 960 -51.60 -5.58 1.26
N ASN A 961 -51.65 -6.63 2.07
CA ASN A 961 -51.02 -7.91 1.75
C ASN A 961 -51.65 -8.59 0.51
N GLN A 962 -52.95 -8.43 0.27
CA GLN A 962 -53.64 -8.96 -0.91
C GLN A 962 -53.20 -8.31 -2.24
N LEU A 963 -52.61 -7.10 -2.20
CA LEU A 963 -52.12 -6.43 -3.40
C LEU A 963 -50.92 -7.15 -4.06
N ASN A 964 -50.32 -8.14 -3.39
CA ASN A 964 -49.15 -8.88 -3.87
C ASN A 964 -48.02 -7.93 -4.31
N ILE A 965 -47.79 -6.85 -3.56
CA ILE A 965 -46.64 -5.98 -3.75
C ILE A 965 -45.43 -6.63 -3.07
N PRO A 966 -44.27 -6.72 -3.74
CA PRO A 966 -43.05 -7.20 -3.11
C PRO A 966 -42.76 -6.44 -1.82
N LYS A 967 -42.55 -7.16 -0.70
CA LYS A 967 -42.26 -6.53 0.60
C LYS A 967 -41.03 -5.62 0.57
N THR A 968 -40.09 -5.88 -0.33
CA THR A 968 -38.91 -5.04 -0.58
C THR A 968 -39.21 -3.67 -1.19
N GLN A 969 -40.48 -3.40 -1.54
CA GLN A 969 -40.94 -2.15 -2.16
C GLN A 969 -41.90 -1.36 -1.25
N ILE A 970 -42.08 -1.80 0.01
CA ILE A 970 -42.90 -1.13 1.03
C ILE A 970 -42.11 -1.08 2.32
N PHE A 971 -41.99 0.11 2.91
CA PHE A 971 -41.32 0.30 4.19
C PHE A 971 -42.22 1.09 5.14
N THR A 972 -42.30 0.65 6.38
CA THR A 972 -43.37 1.05 7.31
C THR A 972 -42.79 1.36 8.67
N ILE A 973 -43.14 2.54 9.18
CA ILE A 973 -42.52 3.15 10.35
C ILE A 973 -43.62 3.58 11.31
N TYR A 974 -43.55 3.14 12.56
CA TYR A 974 -44.43 3.61 13.64
C TYR A 974 -43.93 4.98 14.10
N ASN A 975 -44.67 6.03 13.76
CA ASN A 975 -44.26 7.40 13.98
C ASN A 975 -44.58 7.84 15.41
N HIS A 976 -43.66 8.61 16.01
CA HIS A 976 -43.83 9.28 17.30
C HIS A 976 -44.58 8.44 18.36
N PRO A 977 -44.16 7.18 18.59
CA PRO A 977 -44.94 6.14 19.26
C PRO A 977 -45.38 6.56 20.67
N SER A 978 -44.46 7.09 21.50
CA SER A 978 -44.81 7.43 22.88
C SER A 978 -45.49 8.80 23.03
N ARG A 979 -45.78 9.53 21.94
CA ARG A 979 -46.22 10.94 21.98
C ARG A 979 -47.57 11.11 22.65
N LYS A 980 -48.47 10.15 22.46
CA LYS A 980 -49.85 10.19 22.97
C LYS A 980 -50.19 8.96 23.82
N ASP A 981 -49.19 8.19 24.23
CA ASP A 981 -49.37 6.97 25.01
C ASP A 981 -49.88 7.26 26.41
N ILE A 982 -50.76 6.37 26.87
CA ILE A 982 -51.37 6.44 28.19
C ILE A 982 -50.78 5.39 29.15
N ARG A 983 -50.03 4.40 28.64
CA ARG A 983 -49.33 3.37 29.41
C ARG A 983 -47.96 3.05 28.80
N LYS A 984 -47.03 2.47 29.59
CA LYS A 984 -45.67 2.12 29.15
C LYS A 984 -45.60 0.95 28.17
N GLU A 985 -46.52 0.02 28.29
CA GLU A 985 -46.50 -1.24 27.53
C GLU A 985 -47.15 -1.11 26.14
N GLU A 986 -47.82 0.01 25.88
CA GLU A 986 -48.68 0.25 24.71
C GLU A 986 -47.93 0.03 23.39
N ASN A 987 -46.76 0.63 23.21
CA ASN A 987 -45.97 0.44 22.00
C ASN A 987 -45.57 -1.01 21.68
N LEU A 988 -45.30 -1.82 22.72
CA LEU A 988 -44.96 -3.23 22.52
C LEU A 988 -46.22 -4.04 22.19
N ASP A 989 -47.32 -3.79 22.91
CA ASP A 989 -48.63 -4.39 22.65
C ASP A 989 -49.10 -4.10 21.20
N ASP A 990 -48.90 -2.87 20.72
CA ASP A 990 -49.25 -2.41 19.38
C ASP A 990 -48.40 -3.07 18.30
N LEU A 991 -47.08 -3.16 18.52
CA LEU A 991 -46.18 -3.85 17.61
C LEU A 991 -46.57 -5.32 17.46
N GLU A 992 -46.84 -6.01 18.56
CA GLU A 992 -47.30 -7.41 18.55
C GLU A 992 -48.63 -7.55 17.81
N LYS A 993 -49.59 -6.65 18.07
CA LYS A 993 -50.90 -6.65 17.43
C LYS A 993 -50.81 -6.46 15.92
N TRP A 994 -50.05 -5.47 15.44
CA TRP A 994 -49.92 -5.20 14.01
C TRP A 994 -49.01 -6.20 13.28
N ASN A 995 -48.05 -6.84 13.96
CA ASN A 995 -47.15 -7.84 13.36
C ASN A 995 -47.60 -9.30 13.51
N LYS A 996 -48.68 -9.58 14.25
CA LYS A 996 -49.13 -10.93 14.64
C LYS A 996 -49.12 -11.99 13.54
N ASN A 997 -49.55 -11.64 12.33
CA ASN A 997 -49.64 -12.58 11.20
C ASN A 997 -48.63 -12.30 10.09
N THR A 998 -48.14 -11.07 9.99
CA THR A 998 -47.20 -10.63 8.95
C THR A 998 -46.45 -9.42 9.50
N PRO A 999 -45.11 -9.36 9.35
CA PRO A 999 -44.34 -8.19 9.77
C PRO A 999 -44.79 -6.98 8.95
N PHE A 1000 -45.65 -6.16 9.54
CA PHE A 1000 -46.18 -4.94 8.98
C PHE A 1000 -45.36 -3.74 9.43
N ILE A 1001 -45.09 -3.56 10.73
CA ILE A 1001 -44.19 -2.51 11.24
C ILE A 1001 -42.75 -3.01 11.20
N GLN A 1002 -41.88 -2.23 10.57
CA GLN A 1002 -40.47 -2.56 10.36
C GLN A 1002 -39.52 -1.66 11.17
N ALA A 1003 -40.00 -0.49 11.59
CA ALA A 1003 -39.22 0.42 12.41
C ALA A 1003 -40.11 1.33 13.28
N TYR A 1004 -39.50 1.90 14.31
CA TYR A 1004 -40.03 3.03 15.08
C TYR A 1004 -39.32 4.31 14.66
N ALA A 1005 -40.04 5.42 14.58
CA ALA A 1005 -39.45 6.75 14.48
C ALA A 1005 -38.80 7.12 15.83
N GLY A 1006 -37.55 6.72 16.00
CA GLY A 1006 -36.85 6.91 17.27
C GLY A 1006 -36.62 8.35 17.63
N ALA A 1007 -36.31 9.21 16.67
CA ALA A 1007 -36.20 10.64 16.88
C ALA A 1007 -37.42 11.31 16.22
N PRO A 1008 -38.41 11.80 17.00
CA PRO A 1008 -39.61 12.41 16.46
C PRO A 1008 -39.27 13.78 15.86
N GLY A 1009 -40.10 14.31 14.97
CA GLY A 1009 -40.01 15.74 14.63
C GLY A 1009 -40.56 16.61 15.74
N HIS A 1010 -41.21 17.72 15.42
CA HIS A 1010 -41.51 18.87 16.27
C HIS A 1010 -40.34 19.33 17.17
N GLN A 1011 -39.14 19.38 16.59
CA GLN A 1011 -37.88 19.55 17.34
C GLN A 1011 -37.63 20.98 17.84
N LYS A 1012 -38.40 21.98 17.37
CA LYS A 1012 -38.40 23.36 17.91
C LYS A 1012 -39.51 23.60 18.93
N ASN A 1013 -40.46 22.67 19.10
CA ASN A 1013 -41.57 22.86 20.01
C ASN A 1013 -41.15 22.72 21.48
N THR A 1014 -41.96 23.26 22.39
CA THR A 1014 -41.77 23.11 23.85
C THR A 1014 -43.06 22.55 24.46
N PRO A 1015 -43.06 21.31 24.99
CA PRO A 1015 -41.94 20.35 25.07
C PRO A 1015 -41.51 19.79 23.70
N ILE A 1016 -40.25 19.35 23.61
CA ILE A 1016 -39.65 18.82 22.37
C ILE A 1016 -40.45 17.62 21.86
N GLY A 1017 -40.71 17.60 20.56
CA GLY A 1017 -41.50 16.55 19.93
C GLY A 1017 -43.01 16.68 20.13
N SER A 1018 -43.47 17.73 20.82
CA SER A 1018 -44.86 17.90 21.23
C SER A 1018 -45.38 16.83 22.20
N TYR A 1019 -44.49 16.15 22.94
CA TYR A 1019 -44.85 15.12 23.91
C TYR A 1019 -45.43 15.80 25.15
N ARG A 1020 -46.75 15.72 25.28
CA ARG A 1020 -47.50 16.21 26.44
C ARG A 1020 -47.91 14.95 27.21
N ASP A 1021 -47.80 14.96 28.54
CA ASP A 1021 -48.21 13.86 29.45
C ASP A 1021 -47.09 12.91 29.93
N LEU A 1022 -47.36 11.60 30.03
CA LEU A 1022 -46.62 10.59 30.81
C LEU A 1022 -45.16 10.41 30.37
N PHE A 1023 -44.88 10.69 29.10
CA PHE A 1023 -43.59 10.46 28.43
C PHE A 1023 -42.96 11.78 27.98
N ARG A 1024 -41.64 11.85 28.05
CA ARG A 1024 -40.84 12.95 27.51
C ARG A 1024 -39.71 12.38 26.68
N THR A 1025 -39.26 13.14 25.70
CA THR A 1025 -38.08 12.75 24.94
C THR A 1025 -36.83 12.81 25.83
N GLU A 1026 -35.94 11.84 25.67
CA GLU A 1026 -34.61 11.80 26.30
C GLU A 1026 -33.58 12.06 25.20
N ASP A 1027 -32.71 13.07 25.37
CA ASP A 1027 -31.76 13.52 24.35
C ASP A 1027 -32.40 13.78 22.97
N ARG A 1028 -33.68 14.22 22.99
CA ARG A 1028 -34.53 14.47 21.81
C ARG A 1028 -34.99 13.22 21.05
N TRP A 1029 -34.86 12.04 21.66
CA TRP A 1029 -35.34 10.76 21.16
C TRP A 1029 -36.55 10.27 21.97
N ASP A 1030 -37.42 9.51 21.31
CA ASP A 1030 -38.59 8.87 21.90
C ASP A 1030 -38.18 7.86 22.99
N PRO A 1031 -38.88 7.81 24.14
CA PRO A 1031 -38.57 6.89 25.22
C PRO A 1031 -38.66 5.42 24.82
N ALA A 1032 -39.46 5.05 23.82
CA ALA A 1032 -39.49 3.69 23.29
C ALA A 1032 -38.12 3.22 22.77
N ILE A 1033 -37.26 4.15 22.35
CA ILE A 1033 -35.92 3.90 21.80
C ILE A 1033 -34.79 4.26 22.78
N SER A 1034 -34.98 5.32 23.57
CA SER A 1034 -33.96 5.88 24.45
C SER A 1034 -33.91 5.22 25.84
N GLU A 1035 -35.03 4.71 26.37
CA GLU A 1035 -35.07 4.01 27.66
C GLU A 1035 -34.35 2.65 27.54
N VAL A 1036 -33.25 2.48 28.30
CA VAL A 1036 -32.48 1.23 28.32
C VAL A 1036 -33.28 0.13 28.99
N GLY A 1037 -33.47 -1.00 28.31
CA GLY A 1037 -34.36 -2.08 28.74
C GLY A 1037 -35.85 -1.79 28.48
N GLY A 1038 -36.18 -0.69 27.80
CA GLY A 1038 -37.53 -0.30 27.39
C GLY A 1038 -38.07 -1.06 26.18
N THR A 1039 -39.03 -0.46 25.48
CA THR A 1039 -39.79 -1.09 24.38
C THR A 1039 -38.91 -1.70 23.29
N TRP A 1040 -37.97 -0.94 22.72
CA TRP A 1040 -37.11 -1.46 21.64
C TRP A 1040 -36.22 -2.61 22.10
N ASP A 1041 -35.66 -2.47 23.30
CA ASP A 1041 -34.76 -3.44 23.90
C ASP A 1041 -35.47 -4.77 24.24
N LYS A 1042 -36.74 -4.72 24.65
CA LYS A 1042 -37.60 -5.89 24.86
C LYS A 1042 -37.91 -6.59 23.54
N ALA A 1043 -38.32 -5.85 22.50
CA ALA A 1043 -38.59 -6.41 21.18
C ALA A 1043 -37.35 -7.12 20.60
N LEU A 1044 -36.16 -6.49 20.72
CA LEU A 1044 -34.90 -7.10 20.27
C LEU A 1044 -34.52 -8.34 21.10
N ALA A 1045 -34.78 -8.33 22.41
CA ALA A 1045 -34.53 -9.49 23.27
C ALA A 1045 -35.40 -10.71 22.91
N GLU A 1046 -36.61 -10.48 22.41
CA GLU A 1046 -37.52 -11.51 21.89
C GLU A 1046 -37.18 -11.97 20.46
N GLY A 1047 -36.18 -11.35 19.84
CA GLY A 1047 -35.73 -11.66 18.48
C GLY A 1047 -36.55 -10.99 17.39
N ILE A 1048 -37.40 -10.01 17.74
CA ILE A 1048 -38.15 -9.21 16.77
C ILE A 1048 -37.20 -8.20 16.12
N LYS A 1049 -36.99 -8.34 14.80
CA LYS A 1049 -36.09 -7.48 14.03
C LYS A 1049 -36.81 -6.19 13.62
N VAL A 1050 -36.80 -5.21 14.51
CA VAL A 1050 -37.38 -3.87 14.32
C VAL A 1050 -36.30 -2.79 14.50
N TRP A 1051 -36.29 -1.78 13.62
CA TRP A 1051 -35.29 -0.71 13.65
C TRP A 1051 -35.74 0.49 14.48
N GLY A 1052 -34.78 1.15 15.12
CA GLY A 1052 -35.05 2.30 16.01
C GLY A 1052 -34.17 3.50 15.73
N ALA A 1053 -33.08 3.35 14.97
CA ALA A 1053 -32.23 4.46 14.54
C ALA A 1053 -32.84 5.23 13.35
N ILE A 1054 -34.07 5.70 13.50
CA ILE A 1054 -34.80 6.50 12.50
C ILE A 1054 -35.07 7.88 13.07
N ALA A 1055 -34.71 8.91 12.32
CA ALA A 1055 -34.99 10.29 12.65
C ALA A 1055 -36.00 10.88 11.64
N SER A 1056 -36.91 11.71 12.16
CA SER A 1056 -37.99 12.34 11.42
C SER A 1056 -37.86 13.85 11.48
N SER A 1057 -38.09 14.55 10.37
CA SER A 1057 -38.42 15.98 10.47
C SER A 1057 -39.86 16.22 10.90
N ASP A 1058 -40.84 15.37 10.56
CA ASP A 1058 -42.28 15.61 10.85
C ASP A 1058 -42.68 17.05 10.46
N PHE A 1059 -42.10 17.56 9.36
CA PHE A 1059 -42.15 18.99 9.09
C PHE A 1059 -43.55 19.42 8.68
N HIS A 1060 -44.13 20.36 9.43
CA HIS A 1060 -45.39 21.04 9.08
C HIS A 1060 -45.15 22.52 8.77
N ASN A 1061 -44.33 23.19 9.58
CA ASN A 1061 -43.95 24.59 9.39
C ASN A 1061 -42.65 24.93 10.11
N ALA A 1062 -42.00 26.00 9.67
CA ALA A 1062 -40.69 26.42 10.17
C ALA A 1062 -40.69 26.96 11.63
N ASN A 1063 -41.87 27.24 12.21
CA ASN A 1063 -41.97 27.70 13.60
C ASN A 1063 -41.81 26.55 14.59
N ILE A 1064 -42.41 25.39 14.28
CA ILE A 1064 -42.38 24.21 15.17
C ILE A 1064 -41.29 23.20 14.78
N ASP A 1065 -40.72 23.31 13.56
CA ASP A 1065 -39.67 22.40 13.12
C ASP A 1065 -38.62 22.94 12.15
N TYR A 1066 -37.60 22.12 11.91
CA TYR A 1066 -36.55 22.25 10.91
C TYR A 1066 -36.93 21.57 9.61
N TYR A 1067 -36.44 22.11 8.49
CA TYR A 1067 -36.69 21.54 7.17
C TYR A 1067 -36.08 20.14 7.02
N PRO A 1068 -36.56 19.33 6.06
CA PRO A 1068 -36.02 17.99 5.84
C PRO A 1068 -34.49 17.96 5.67
N CYS A 1069 -33.83 17.00 6.32
CA CYS A 1069 -32.36 16.87 6.44
C CYS A 1069 -31.57 18.06 7.03
N GLU A 1070 -32.23 19.15 7.44
CA GLU A 1070 -31.57 20.30 8.06
C GLU A 1070 -31.03 19.93 9.44
N PHE A 1071 -31.86 19.25 10.23
CA PHE A 1071 -31.59 18.88 11.62
C PHE A 1071 -31.65 17.36 11.83
N ALA A 1072 -32.73 16.71 11.38
CA ALA A 1072 -32.93 15.27 11.47
C ALA A 1072 -32.39 14.56 10.22
N ARG A 1073 -31.56 13.52 10.39
CA ARG A 1073 -30.97 12.80 9.26
C ARG A 1073 -30.86 11.32 9.53
N ILE A 1074 -31.25 10.53 8.54
CA ILE A 1074 -30.97 9.10 8.48
C ILE A 1074 -29.85 8.90 7.47
N HIS A 1075 -28.76 8.25 7.89
CA HIS A 1075 -27.63 7.91 7.06
C HIS A 1075 -27.71 6.43 6.70
N VAL A 1076 -28.15 6.14 5.48
CA VAL A 1076 -28.39 4.77 5.00
C VAL A 1076 -27.26 4.32 4.09
N ASP A 1077 -26.56 3.26 4.47
CA ASP A 1077 -25.60 2.58 3.60
C ASP A 1077 -26.38 1.73 2.59
N VAL A 1078 -26.14 1.97 1.29
CA VAL A 1078 -26.92 1.41 0.18
C VAL A 1078 -26.02 0.75 -0.86
N PRO A 1079 -26.50 -0.27 -1.61
CA PRO A 1079 -25.73 -0.88 -2.70
C PRO A 1079 -25.61 0.04 -3.93
N SER A 1080 -26.56 0.96 -4.10
CA SER A 1080 -26.59 1.97 -5.17
C SER A 1080 -27.40 3.19 -4.71
N LYS A 1081 -27.06 4.39 -5.20
CA LYS A 1081 -27.80 5.62 -4.93
C LYS A 1081 -29.05 5.74 -5.81
N ASP A 1082 -29.96 4.78 -5.67
CA ASP A 1082 -31.27 4.76 -6.34
C ASP A 1082 -32.36 4.26 -5.38
N TYR A 1083 -33.62 4.30 -5.82
CA TYR A 1083 -34.76 3.89 -5.00
C TYR A 1083 -34.67 2.44 -4.52
N ALA A 1084 -34.19 1.51 -5.36
CA ALA A 1084 -34.06 0.12 -4.99
C ALA A 1084 -32.96 -0.07 -3.92
N GLY A 1085 -31.85 0.65 -4.06
CA GLY A 1085 -30.77 0.68 -3.10
C GLY A 1085 -31.19 1.25 -1.74
N LEU A 1086 -31.97 2.34 -1.73
CA LEU A 1086 -32.52 2.93 -0.49
C LEU A 1086 -33.42 1.93 0.26
N PHE A 1087 -34.38 1.30 -0.42
CA PHE A 1087 -35.22 0.29 0.20
C PHE A 1087 -34.40 -0.91 0.69
N ALA A 1088 -33.42 -1.37 -0.10
CA ALA A 1088 -32.53 -2.46 0.32
C ALA A 1088 -31.78 -2.12 1.62
N GLY A 1089 -31.24 -0.90 1.73
CA GLY A 1089 -30.57 -0.43 2.95
C GLY A 1089 -31.51 -0.33 4.16
N LEU A 1090 -32.72 0.20 3.97
CA LEU A 1090 -33.75 0.29 5.03
C LEU A 1090 -34.16 -1.11 5.54
N HIS A 1091 -34.41 -2.07 4.65
CA HIS A 1091 -34.74 -3.44 5.06
C HIS A 1091 -33.56 -4.17 5.72
N ALA A 1092 -32.33 -3.91 5.25
CA ALA A 1092 -31.13 -4.53 5.83
C ALA A 1092 -30.78 -3.98 7.22
N GLY A 1093 -31.23 -2.77 7.55
CA GLY A 1093 -30.88 -2.10 8.81
C GLY A 1093 -29.50 -1.45 8.80
N THR A 1094 -28.89 -1.29 7.63
CA THR A 1094 -27.54 -0.74 7.44
C THR A 1094 -27.55 0.79 7.53
N PHE A 1095 -28.04 1.33 8.64
CA PHE A 1095 -28.16 2.76 8.83
C PHE A 1095 -28.02 3.19 10.29
N TRP A 1096 -27.74 4.48 10.45
CA TRP A 1096 -27.73 5.21 11.72
C TRP A 1096 -28.41 6.56 11.52
N ALA A 1097 -28.81 7.23 12.59
CA ALA A 1097 -29.49 8.52 12.49
C ALA A 1097 -29.04 9.49 13.57
N ASP A 1098 -29.11 10.79 13.27
CA ASP A 1098 -28.74 11.86 14.20
C ASP A 1098 -29.63 13.10 14.10
N HIS A 1099 -29.61 13.87 15.19
CA HIS A 1099 -30.22 15.20 15.31
C HIS A 1099 -29.15 16.28 15.49
N GLY A 1100 -29.38 17.46 14.90
CA GLY A 1100 -28.50 18.64 15.03
C GLY A 1100 -27.16 18.52 14.33
N LYS A 1101 -27.05 17.58 13.39
CA LYS A 1101 -25.83 17.26 12.64
C LYS A 1101 -24.63 17.00 13.55
N LEU A 1102 -24.83 16.27 14.65
CA LEU A 1102 -23.79 15.98 15.64
C LEU A 1102 -22.56 15.34 15.00
N LEU A 1103 -22.79 14.38 14.10
CA LEU A 1103 -21.74 13.61 13.44
C LEU A 1103 -21.74 13.87 11.94
N SER A 1104 -20.54 13.81 11.34
CA SER A 1104 -20.35 13.80 9.88
C SER A 1104 -20.08 12.40 9.34
N ALA A 1105 -19.68 11.47 10.20
CA ALA A 1105 -19.55 10.05 9.91
C ALA A 1105 -19.65 9.25 11.21
N TYR A 1106 -20.24 8.06 11.15
CA TYR A 1106 -20.32 7.15 12.28
C TYR A 1106 -20.15 5.70 11.80
N ASN A 1107 -19.23 4.97 12.40
CA ASN A 1107 -18.96 3.57 12.14
C ASN A 1107 -18.91 2.81 13.47
N PHE A 1108 -19.95 2.01 13.69
CA PHE A 1108 -20.11 1.10 14.82
C PHE A 1108 -20.02 -0.33 14.29
N SER A 1109 -19.16 -1.17 14.86
CA SER A 1109 -19.03 -2.56 14.39
C SER A 1109 -18.52 -3.52 15.45
N ILE A 1110 -18.78 -4.82 15.26
CA ILE A 1110 -18.26 -5.91 16.09
C ILE A 1110 -17.22 -6.69 15.29
N GLU A 1111 -16.04 -6.92 15.86
CA GLU A 1111 -14.99 -7.77 15.30
C GLU A 1111 -15.17 -9.21 15.80
N LEU A 1112 -15.24 -10.16 14.86
CA LEU A 1112 -15.39 -11.57 15.21
C LEU A 1112 -14.05 -12.15 15.71
N PRO A 1113 -14.09 -12.90 16.83
CA PRO A 1113 -12.95 -13.68 17.29
C PRO A 1113 -12.48 -14.64 16.21
N ASN A 1114 -11.17 -14.90 16.15
CA ASN A 1114 -10.51 -15.89 15.30
C ASN A 1114 -10.50 -15.62 13.77
N THR A 1115 -11.46 -14.87 13.22
CA THR A 1115 -11.48 -14.52 11.77
C THR A 1115 -11.03 -13.08 11.49
N GLY A 1116 -11.26 -12.14 12.42
CA GLY A 1116 -11.01 -10.71 12.20
C GLY A 1116 -12.02 -10.05 11.25
N ASP A 1117 -13.10 -10.76 10.91
CA ASP A 1117 -14.20 -10.21 10.12
C ASP A 1117 -15.02 -9.22 10.96
N VAL A 1118 -15.65 -8.26 10.29
CA VAL A 1118 -16.37 -7.17 10.95
C VAL A 1118 -17.85 -7.21 10.60
N ALA A 1119 -18.69 -7.25 11.63
CA ALA A 1119 -20.14 -7.16 11.55
C ALA A 1119 -20.60 -5.71 11.78
N LYS A 1120 -21.48 -5.21 10.91
CA LYS A 1120 -22.05 -3.85 10.94
C LYS A 1120 -23.53 -3.84 11.37
N PRO A 1121 -24.13 -2.67 11.68
CA PRO A 1121 -25.55 -2.57 12.03
C PRO A 1121 -26.45 -3.31 11.03
N GLY A 1122 -27.41 -4.06 11.54
CA GLY A 1122 -28.29 -4.93 10.74
C GLY A 1122 -27.81 -6.38 10.57
N ALA A 1123 -26.53 -6.65 10.89
CA ALA A 1123 -25.96 -7.99 10.83
C ALA A 1123 -26.48 -8.93 11.92
N THR A 1124 -26.44 -10.23 11.63
CA THR A 1124 -26.57 -11.31 12.62
C THR A 1124 -25.29 -12.11 12.64
N ILE A 1125 -24.62 -12.17 13.79
CA ILE A 1125 -23.43 -12.99 14.00
C ILE A 1125 -23.82 -14.27 14.72
N THR A 1126 -23.19 -15.38 14.35
CA THR A 1126 -23.36 -16.67 15.02
C THR A 1126 -22.02 -17.08 15.62
N LEU A 1127 -22.00 -17.25 16.94
CA LEU A 1127 -20.82 -17.59 17.72
C LEU A 1127 -20.94 -18.99 18.31
N PRO A 1128 -19.83 -19.72 18.47
CA PRO A 1128 -19.80 -20.93 19.28
C PRO A 1128 -19.97 -20.60 20.77
N THR A 1129 -20.45 -21.57 21.56
CA THR A 1129 -20.92 -21.39 22.95
C THR A 1129 -19.81 -21.10 23.98
N ASP A 1130 -18.55 -21.08 23.54
CA ASP A 1130 -17.32 -20.92 24.32
C ASP A 1130 -16.73 -19.49 24.31
N GLU A 1131 -17.31 -18.56 23.55
CA GLU A 1131 -16.88 -17.15 23.53
C GLU A 1131 -17.30 -16.37 24.78
N LEU A 1132 -16.35 -15.65 25.40
CA LEU A 1132 -16.58 -14.90 26.65
C LEU A 1132 -16.69 -13.38 26.47
N LEU A 1133 -16.19 -12.81 25.36
CA LEU A 1133 -16.12 -11.36 25.13
C LEU A 1133 -16.29 -11.00 23.64
N LEU A 1134 -17.09 -9.97 23.35
CA LEU A 1134 -17.19 -9.32 22.04
C LEU A 1134 -16.31 -8.08 21.98
N THR A 1135 -15.61 -7.89 20.87
CA THR A 1135 -14.84 -6.66 20.59
C THR A 1135 -15.64 -5.71 19.71
N ILE A 1136 -15.93 -4.52 20.23
CA ILE A 1136 -16.67 -3.45 19.56
C ILE A 1136 -15.70 -2.36 19.12
N ASN A 1137 -15.80 -1.97 17.86
CA ASN A 1137 -15.08 -0.84 17.29
C ASN A 1137 -16.00 0.39 17.22
N ALA A 1138 -15.68 1.43 17.97
CA ALA A 1138 -16.36 2.72 17.92
C ALA A 1138 -15.48 3.73 17.16
N ASN A 1139 -15.95 4.24 16.03
CA ASN A 1139 -15.24 5.24 15.23
C ASN A 1139 -16.22 6.26 14.65
N PHE A 1140 -16.09 7.53 15.00
CA PHE A 1140 -16.98 8.59 14.52
C PHE A 1140 -16.20 9.85 14.17
N LYS A 1141 -16.84 10.77 13.45
CA LYS A 1141 -16.27 12.08 13.14
C LYS A 1141 -17.25 13.18 13.54
N ARG A 1142 -16.87 13.98 14.54
CA ARG A 1142 -17.63 15.16 14.96
C ARG A 1142 -17.85 16.12 13.80
N ASN A 1143 -19.01 16.77 13.77
CA ASN A 1143 -19.20 17.93 12.90
C ASN A 1143 -18.28 19.08 13.37
N LYS A 1144 -17.91 19.98 12.44
CA LYS A 1144 -17.06 21.15 12.73
C LYS A 1144 -17.61 21.99 13.89
N ALA A 1145 -18.94 22.11 13.99
CA ALA A 1145 -19.59 22.86 15.05
C ALA A 1145 -19.33 22.31 16.46
N TYR A 1146 -19.01 21.03 16.58
CA TYR A 1146 -18.88 20.32 17.88
C TYR A 1146 -17.47 19.74 18.10
N LYS A 1147 -16.46 20.23 17.37
CA LYS A 1147 -15.11 19.65 17.39
C LYS A 1147 -14.47 19.64 18.79
N GLU A 1148 -14.79 20.65 19.59
CA GLU A 1148 -14.24 20.87 20.93
C GLU A 1148 -15.14 20.34 22.04
N ASP A 1149 -16.24 19.64 21.71
CA ASP A 1149 -17.17 19.07 22.69
C ASP A 1149 -16.77 17.64 23.10
N PHE A 1150 -17.06 17.33 24.37
CA PHE A 1150 -17.01 15.96 24.88
C PHE A 1150 -18.15 15.14 24.30
N ILE A 1151 -17.83 13.91 23.93
CA ILE A 1151 -18.81 12.96 23.40
C ILE A 1151 -18.89 11.77 24.34
N ARG A 1152 -20.10 11.42 24.74
CA ARG A 1152 -20.41 10.17 25.43
C ARG A 1152 -20.83 9.13 24.39
N PHE A 1153 -20.25 7.93 24.47
CA PHE A 1153 -20.58 6.79 23.63
C PHE A 1153 -21.03 5.66 24.54
N ASP A 1154 -22.28 5.24 24.38
CA ASP A 1154 -22.89 4.21 25.20
C ASP A 1154 -23.07 2.94 24.37
N VAL A 1155 -22.61 1.82 24.92
CA VAL A 1155 -22.87 0.48 24.40
C VAL A 1155 -24.02 -0.11 25.20
N ILE A 1156 -25.11 -0.45 24.50
CA ILE A 1156 -26.32 -1.01 25.10
C ILE A 1156 -26.47 -2.45 24.63
N SER A 1157 -26.49 -3.39 25.57
CA SER A 1157 -26.53 -4.82 25.25
C SER A 1157 -27.12 -5.65 26.38
N ASN A 1158 -27.78 -6.75 26.02
CA ASN A 1158 -28.21 -7.78 26.94
C ASN A 1158 -27.34 -9.06 26.84
N CYS A 1159 -26.15 -8.99 26.23
CA CYS A 1159 -25.29 -10.16 26.03
C CYS A 1159 -24.64 -10.66 27.31
N GLY A 1160 -24.34 -9.78 28.27
CA GLY A 1160 -23.62 -10.12 29.52
C GLY A 1160 -24.50 -10.43 30.73
N SER A 1161 -25.79 -10.12 30.67
CA SER A 1161 -26.74 -10.22 31.80
C SER A 1161 -28.15 -10.54 31.29
N GLU A 1162 -29.06 -10.99 32.18
CA GLU A 1162 -30.46 -11.22 31.79
C GLU A 1162 -31.13 -9.92 31.33
N GLU A 1163 -30.98 -8.86 32.12
CA GLU A 1163 -31.44 -7.50 31.81
C GLU A 1163 -30.49 -6.77 30.85
N THR A 1164 -31.00 -5.79 30.11
CA THR A 1164 -30.20 -4.92 29.25
C THR A 1164 -29.36 -3.96 30.08
N GLN A 1165 -28.07 -3.88 29.78
CA GLN A 1165 -27.13 -2.98 30.44
C GLN A 1165 -26.59 -1.93 29.47
N GLU A 1166 -26.25 -0.78 30.05
CA GLU A 1166 -25.56 0.31 29.37
C GLU A 1166 -24.14 0.47 29.93
N THR A 1167 -23.15 0.53 29.04
CA THR A 1167 -21.77 0.86 29.39
C THR A 1167 -21.34 2.15 28.70
N ARG A 1168 -20.94 3.15 29.49
CA ARG A 1168 -20.67 4.51 29.00
C ARG A 1168 -19.18 4.79 28.84
N TYR A 1169 -18.80 5.41 27.73
CA TYR A 1169 -17.43 5.77 27.40
C TYR A 1169 -17.34 7.24 27.01
N TYR A 1170 -16.44 7.98 27.65
CA TYR A 1170 -16.25 9.40 27.37
C TYR A 1170 -15.05 9.64 26.44
N PHE A 1171 -15.27 10.46 25.42
CA PHE A 1171 -14.31 10.86 24.41
C PHE A 1171 -14.01 12.36 24.53
N PRO A 1172 -12.77 12.74 24.90
CA PRO A 1172 -12.35 14.13 24.91
C PRO A 1172 -12.23 14.70 23.48
N PRO A 1173 -12.14 16.04 23.35
CA PRO A 1173 -11.82 16.70 22.09
C PRO A 1173 -10.57 16.10 21.44
N GLY A 1174 -10.67 15.78 20.15
CA GLY A 1174 -9.59 15.15 19.37
C GLY A 1174 -9.57 13.62 19.37
N GLU A 1175 -10.19 12.94 20.34
CA GLU A 1175 -10.32 11.47 20.35
C GLU A 1175 -11.63 11.05 19.67
N ASN A 1176 -11.55 10.21 18.65
CA ASN A 1176 -12.69 9.86 17.77
C ASN A 1176 -12.83 8.35 17.53
N LYS A 1177 -11.93 7.54 18.09
CA LYS A 1177 -11.87 6.09 17.89
C LYS A 1177 -11.45 5.37 19.17
N ARG A 1178 -12.17 4.33 19.56
CA ARG A 1178 -11.83 3.45 20.69
C ARG A 1178 -12.36 2.04 20.47
N GLN A 1179 -11.67 1.05 21.03
CA GLN A 1179 -12.18 -0.31 21.13
C GLN A 1179 -12.80 -0.55 22.50
N VAL A 1180 -13.92 -1.25 22.52
CA VAL A 1180 -14.76 -1.52 23.68
C VAL A 1180 -15.04 -3.02 23.75
N PHE A 1181 -15.22 -3.57 24.95
CA PHE A 1181 -15.50 -4.99 25.14
C PHE A 1181 -16.87 -5.18 25.79
N VAL A 1182 -17.62 -6.19 25.32
CA VAL A 1182 -18.90 -6.60 25.92
C VAL A 1182 -18.81 -8.06 26.36
N PRO A 1183 -19.05 -8.39 27.65
CA PRO A 1183 -19.05 -9.76 28.12
C PRO A 1183 -20.23 -10.56 27.55
N LEU A 1184 -20.02 -11.86 27.37
CA LEU A 1184 -21.02 -12.82 26.92
C LEU A 1184 -21.42 -13.76 28.06
N SER A 1185 -22.72 -14.01 28.20
CA SER A 1185 -23.28 -15.00 29.12
C SER A 1185 -23.53 -16.31 28.39
N SER A 1186 -22.96 -17.40 28.89
CA SER A 1186 -23.05 -18.76 28.32
C SER A 1186 -24.47 -19.35 28.28
N ASN A 1187 -25.42 -18.73 28.98
CA ASN A 1187 -26.78 -19.26 29.14
C ASN A 1187 -27.81 -18.68 28.15
N LYS A 1188 -27.43 -17.75 27.27
CA LYS A 1188 -28.35 -17.12 26.30
C LYS A 1188 -28.28 -17.78 24.92
N LYS A 1189 -29.44 -17.92 24.26
CA LYS A 1189 -29.53 -18.41 22.86
C LYS A 1189 -29.27 -17.30 21.84
N ALA A 1190 -29.67 -16.08 22.16
CA ALA A 1190 -29.43 -14.89 21.36
C ALA A 1190 -29.34 -13.64 22.26
N CYS A 1191 -28.66 -12.62 21.77
CA CYS A 1191 -28.59 -11.29 22.37
C CYS A 1191 -28.38 -10.23 21.27
N TYR A 1192 -28.34 -8.96 21.65
CA TYR A 1192 -28.04 -7.88 20.71
C TYR A 1192 -27.06 -6.88 21.32
N VAL A 1193 -26.46 -6.08 20.44
CA VAL A 1193 -25.62 -4.95 20.81
C VAL A 1193 -26.00 -3.76 19.93
N ARG A 1194 -26.32 -2.62 20.54
CA ARG A 1194 -26.54 -1.34 19.85
C ARG A 1194 -25.74 -0.24 20.53
N SER A 1195 -25.72 0.93 19.92
CA SER A 1195 -24.97 2.07 20.46
C SER A 1195 -25.71 3.39 20.32
N ARG A 1196 -25.42 4.30 21.25
CA ARG A 1196 -25.80 5.71 21.15
C ARG A 1196 -24.60 6.62 21.42
N ILE A 1197 -24.57 7.75 20.75
CA ILE A 1197 -23.61 8.82 20.93
C ILE A 1197 -24.38 10.05 21.40
N VAL A 1198 -23.96 10.66 22.51
CA VAL A 1198 -24.58 11.86 23.07
C VAL A 1198 -23.53 12.96 23.24
N LYS A 1199 -23.87 14.19 22.88
CA LYS A 1199 -23.04 15.36 23.17
C LYS A 1199 -23.22 15.72 24.64
N GLU A 1200 -22.18 15.58 25.46
CA GLU A 1200 -22.32 15.77 26.91
C GLU A 1200 -22.43 17.26 27.26
N THR A 1201 -23.58 17.71 27.77
CA THR A 1201 -23.72 19.05 28.39
C THR A 1201 -24.51 19.02 29.70
N VAL A 1202 -24.58 20.16 30.40
CA VAL A 1202 -25.31 20.31 31.67
C VAL A 1202 -26.81 20.59 31.43
N LYS A 1203 -27.27 20.61 30.17
CA LYS A 1203 -28.64 20.97 29.82
C LYS A 1203 -29.47 19.72 29.51
N ASP A 1204 -30.73 19.73 29.94
CA ASP A 1204 -31.70 18.75 29.47
C ASP A 1204 -31.89 18.89 27.95
N ASN A 1205 -31.90 17.77 27.22
CA ASN A 1205 -32.08 17.64 25.76
C ASN A 1205 -30.84 17.83 24.90
N ASP A 1206 -29.82 17.01 25.16
CA ASP A 1206 -28.61 16.97 24.35
C ASP A 1206 -28.85 16.42 22.93
N LEU A 1207 -27.88 16.62 22.05
CA LEU A 1207 -27.91 16.04 20.70
C LEU A 1207 -27.42 14.59 20.79
N ALA A 1208 -28.13 13.68 20.14
CA ALA A 1208 -27.73 12.28 20.09
C ALA A 1208 -27.80 11.67 18.68
N ALA A 1209 -27.01 10.61 18.49
CA ALA A 1209 -26.98 9.76 17.31
C ALA A 1209 -27.07 8.29 17.71
N TYR A 1210 -27.83 7.48 16.99
CA TYR A 1210 -28.06 6.07 17.30
C TYR A 1210 -27.65 5.18 16.12
N SER A 1211 -27.08 4.00 16.43
CA SER A 1211 -26.92 2.91 15.46
C SER A 1211 -28.07 1.90 15.57
N ASN A 1212 -28.39 1.21 14.48
CA ASN A 1212 -29.15 -0.02 14.58
C ASN A 1212 -28.35 -1.15 15.27
N PRO A 1213 -29.03 -2.19 15.77
CA PRO A 1213 -28.40 -3.29 16.50
C PRO A 1213 -27.67 -4.27 15.60
N ILE A 1214 -26.72 -4.99 16.20
CA ILE A 1214 -26.13 -6.22 15.68
C ILE A 1214 -26.64 -7.37 16.54
N MET A 1215 -27.26 -8.37 15.90
CA MET A 1215 -27.79 -9.55 16.59
C MET A 1215 -26.69 -10.59 16.77
N VAL A 1216 -26.66 -11.26 17.92
CA VAL A 1216 -25.70 -12.31 18.25
C VAL A 1216 -26.48 -13.58 18.59
N LYS A 1217 -26.17 -14.69 17.92
CA LYS A 1217 -26.75 -16.01 18.17
C LYS A 1217 -25.68 -16.97 18.63
N PHE A 1218 -25.99 -17.83 19.59
CA PHE A 1218 -25.07 -18.87 20.07
C PHE A 1218 -25.47 -20.22 19.47
N LYS A 1219 -24.47 -21.02 19.08
CA LYS A 1219 -24.68 -22.37 18.51
C LYS A 1219 -24.91 -23.44 19.57
#